data_AF-S9U416-F1
#
_entry.id   AF-S9U416-F1
#
_cell.length_a   1.000
_cell.length_b   1.000
_cell.length_c   1.000
_cell.angle_alpha   90.00
_cell.angle_beta   90.00
_cell.angle_gamma   90.00
#
_symmetry.space_group_name_H-M   'P 1'
#
loop_
_entity.id
_entity.type
_entity.pdbx_description
1 polymer ?
#
loop_
_entity_poly.entity_id
_entity_poly.type
_entity_poly.pdbx_seq_one_letter_code
_entity_poly.pdbx_strand_id
1 'polypeptide(L)'
;MMRRTISFLEKLVIVESPNKVIKVEDLLSDPAVISDWSFQNDALKRIGTGPEKTIAMATTGHFMFLKDLSWRPTALKSTLPDEEFPQNGMLASFLLEWEVLPGRHIQDTVTRYITEKANDISEIIIATDPDREGELIAVHALNLVRQICPDLDVPFTRAYMHSITKDGIRQAMENRTTVFDRNLATAAEARHAMDRIFGFLGSSVVRYANPQMRSIGRVQTPALILINEREDRITKFLNTHRSKYEPRAVCHFKSKQGTEFTQVVSITPKLEDKIDWESEKEVRQAVSSWKLESASRFQVVGTPQKTTKVVQAPAPLTMASLITKANRQLQLTSEEVSASLQDLFQMGYITYPRTDSSRIDESALPSIYSAVKAEFGSSLVARGDEKASSRRKKGGSKKKTAEDGNVEDAHEAIRPTDMKLKASGLGEVAAKTKRVYDLIRKHTLAAFMVPMHTSRVEATVSFTSSSGKEFLFTLQGKHAVEPGWSLALTGKGSASTETDMDLDDLENGVAVVQTVSGEEFKAIENLKAASGRRDAIRVEKPQVTEIRPTPPLPFSEGGLIQELKNNGVGRPSTYPMIVKTLLARSYITVVDGRCKTTDVGRLVVDTSKTTFPSIVDIGFTSSFEKKLDRIAKPANGALKEYKNISEADVVLSSFLSKFLNYVTEATRNQRACIVERSLTLKREQSASKESDREFQETVRREREKIMSQVPDLVESGKAYRTFTALQNSLTDYLRRHFPPAPPSAWANAPRPFKKKNKYPVKSKGRFSKK
;
A
#
# COMPACT_ATOMS: atom_id res chain seq x y z
N MET A 1 18.87 33.96 57.40
CA MET A 1 17.72 33.21 56.85
C MET A 1 17.98 32.91 55.38
N MET A 2 18.63 31.79 55.06
CA MET A 2 18.67 31.27 53.69
C MET A 2 17.31 30.64 53.41
N ARG A 3 16.54 31.22 52.48
CA ARG A 3 15.39 30.53 51.88
C ARG A 3 15.94 29.28 51.18
N ARG A 4 15.82 28.11 51.83
CA ARG A 4 15.91 26.83 51.14
C ARG A 4 14.72 26.76 50.19
N THR A 5 14.90 27.19 48.96
CA THR A 5 14.02 26.80 47.85
C THR A 5 14.09 25.28 47.81
N ILE A 6 13.01 24.61 48.19
CA ILE A 6 12.86 23.17 48.00
C ILE A 6 12.86 22.98 46.48
N SER A 7 13.98 22.58 45.88
CA SER A 7 13.98 22.22 44.47
C SER A 7 13.27 20.87 44.34
N PHE A 8 12.23 20.83 43.52
CA PHE A 8 11.55 19.59 43.21
C PHE A 8 12.42 18.82 42.23
N LEU A 9 12.56 17.51 42.44
CA LEU A 9 13.19 16.65 41.45
C LEU A 9 12.31 16.60 40.19
N GLU A 10 12.95 16.71 39.03
CA GLU A 10 12.30 16.75 37.73
C GLU A 10 12.58 15.48 36.93
N LYS A 11 11.59 15.02 36.17
CA LYS A 11 11.76 14.01 35.12
C LYS A 11 11.56 14.66 33.78
N LEU A 12 12.57 14.55 32.91
CA LEU A 12 12.51 15.10 31.57
C LEU A 12 12.01 14.03 30.60
N VAL A 13 10.88 14.28 29.94
CA VAL A 13 10.28 13.38 28.95
C VAL A 13 10.48 13.94 27.55
N ILE A 14 11.14 13.19 26.67
CA ILE A 14 11.35 13.58 25.27
C ILE A 14 10.39 12.79 24.39
N VAL A 15 9.53 13.49 23.66
CA VAL A 15 8.57 12.97 22.67
C VAL A 15 8.85 13.54 21.28
N GLU A 16 8.21 13.03 20.24
CA GLU A 16 8.49 13.50 18.87
C GLU A 16 7.67 14.72 18.43
N SER A 17 6.58 15.09 19.12
CA SER A 17 5.67 16.13 18.65
C SER A 17 5.19 17.10 19.74
N PRO A 18 5.02 18.41 19.44
CA PRO A 18 4.54 19.40 20.41
C PRO A 18 3.13 19.09 20.97
N ASN A 19 2.24 18.55 20.14
CA ASN A 19 0.91 18.15 20.60
C ASN A 19 0.98 17.03 21.65
N LYS A 20 1.93 16.10 21.52
CA LYS A 20 2.15 15.08 22.54
C LYS A 20 2.69 15.66 23.83
N VAL A 21 3.55 16.70 23.78
CA VAL A 21 4.09 17.35 24.99
C VAL A 21 2.96 17.77 25.90
N ILE A 22 2.00 18.54 25.38
CA ILE A 22 0.86 19.06 26.16
C ILE A 22 0.11 17.91 26.84
N LYS A 23 -0.20 16.84 26.09
CA LYS A 23 -1.04 15.76 26.62
C LYS A 23 -0.29 14.82 27.56
N VAL A 24 0.96 14.52 27.26
CA VAL A 24 1.81 13.67 28.07
C VAL A 24 2.15 14.39 29.38
N GLU A 25 2.50 15.67 29.35
CA GLU A 25 2.76 16.47 30.55
C GLU A 25 1.52 16.58 31.45
N ASP A 26 0.35 16.85 30.88
CA ASP A 26 -0.95 16.86 31.58
C ASP A 26 -1.23 15.53 32.29
N LEU A 27 -1.09 14.40 31.57
CA LEU A 27 -1.33 13.07 32.13
C LEU A 27 -0.29 12.65 33.18
N LEU A 28 0.98 12.99 32.97
CA LEU A 28 2.08 12.63 33.88
C LEU A 28 2.11 13.50 35.14
N SER A 29 1.54 14.70 35.09
CA SER A 29 1.39 15.58 36.24
C SER A 29 0.16 15.26 37.10
N ASP A 30 -0.76 14.40 36.63
CA ASP A 30 -1.96 13.99 37.36
C ASP A 30 -1.62 12.83 38.35
N PRO A 31 -1.72 13.05 39.68
CA PRO A 31 -1.45 12.00 40.68
C PRO A 31 -2.42 10.80 40.59
N ALA A 32 -3.57 10.94 39.93
CA ALA A 32 -4.47 9.83 39.66
C ALA A 32 -3.97 8.92 38.52
N VAL A 33 -3.06 9.41 37.69
CA VAL A 33 -2.39 8.61 36.65
C VAL A 33 -1.17 7.93 37.24
N ILE A 34 -0.28 8.68 37.88
CA ILE A 34 0.92 8.15 38.52
C ILE A 34 0.99 8.67 39.95
N SER A 35 0.60 7.83 40.91
CA SER A 35 0.67 8.16 42.33
C SER A 35 2.09 8.05 42.89
N ASP A 36 2.90 7.14 42.32
CA ASP A 36 4.30 6.96 42.65
C ASP A 36 5.11 6.68 41.39
N TRP A 37 6.14 7.49 41.19
CA TRP A 37 7.06 7.44 40.06
C TRP A 37 8.23 6.47 40.24
N SER A 38 8.42 5.96 41.46
CA SER A 38 9.55 5.11 41.82
C SER A 38 9.52 3.75 41.13
N PHE A 39 8.38 3.29 40.58
CA PHE A 39 8.17 2.14 39.68
C PHE A 39 9.33 1.12 39.61
N GLN A 40 9.59 0.40 40.71
CA GLN A 40 10.65 -0.64 40.82
C GLN A 40 12.11 -0.16 40.65
N ASN A 41 12.37 1.14 40.59
CA ASN A 41 13.70 1.72 40.50
C ASN A 41 14.26 2.02 41.91
N ASP A 42 15.13 1.13 42.39
CA ASP A 42 15.73 1.23 43.73
C ASP A 42 16.70 2.41 43.89
N ALA A 43 17.19 3.02 42.80
CA ALA A 43 17.95 4.27 42.87
C ALA A 43 17.02 5.45 43.14
N LEU A 44 15.87 5.53 42.47
CA LEU A 44 14.85 6.55 42.71
C LEU A 44 14.22 6.42 44.10
N LYS A 45 13.95 5.19 44.56
CA LYS A 45 13.47 4.95 45.94
C LYS A 45 14.46 5.44 47.01
N ARG A 46 15.76 5.32 46.76
CA ARG A 46 16.82 5.74 47.69
C ARG A 46 16.94 7.26 47.83
N ILE A 47 16.52 8.01 46.81
CA ILE A 47 16.63 9.49 46.78
C ILE A 47 15.51 10.16 47.59
N GLY A 48 14.48 9.42 48.03
CA GLY A 48 13.40 9.95 48.88
C GLY A 48 12.62 11.02 48.12
N THR A 49 11.81 10.59 47.16
CA THR A 49 11.13 11.50 46.24
C THR A 49 10.05 12.29 46.99
N GLY A 50 10.25 13.61 47.12
CA GLY A 50 9.13 14.54 47.23
C GLY A 50 8.24 14.47 45.98
N PRO A 51 7.23 15.33 45.83
CA PRO A 51 6.42 15.33 44.60
C PRO A 51 7.33 15.66 43.39
N GLU A 52 7.61 14.66 42.56
CA GLU A 52 8.41 14.80 41.34
C GLU A 52 7.58 15.51 40.27
N LYS A 53 8.17 16.50 39.62
CA LYS A 53 7.53 17.21 38.51
C LYS A 53 7.98 16.60 37.20
N THR A 54 7.05 16.36 36.28
CA THR A 54 7.39 15.96 34.93
C THR A 54 7.43 17.18 34.01
N ILE A 55 8.44 17.26 33.17
CA ILE A 55 8.55 18.25 32.09
C ILE A 55 8.70 17.50 30.78
N ALA A 56 7.87 17.82 29.79
CA ALA A 56 7.95 17.19 28.47
C ALA A 56 8.51 18.15 27.41
N MET A 57 9.24 17.61 26.43
CA MET A 57 9.83 18.34 25.32
C MET A 57 9.68 17.58 24.00
N ALA A 58 9.58 18.30 22.88
CA ALA A 58 9.39 17.71 21.57
C ALA A 58 10.64 17.82 20.70
N THR A 59 11.04 16.72 20.04
CA THR A 59 12.08 16.74 19.01
C THR A 59 11.61 17.36 17.69
N THR A 60 10.29 17.46 17.47
CA THR A 60 9.63 17.91 16.22
C THR A 60 9.91 16.99 15.02
N GLY A 61 9.53 15.72 15.16
CA GLY A 61 9.76 14.65 14.22
C GLY A 61 11.20 14.14 14.28
N HIS A 62 11.68 13.58 13.18
CA HIS A 62 13.10 13.25 13.05
C HIS A 62 13.90 14.53 12.88
N PHE A 63 14.69 14.86 13.89
CA PHE A 63 15.42 16.12 14.00
C PHE A 63 16.85 16.04 13.47
N MET A 64 17.31 14.85 13.10
CA MET A 64 18.61 14.61 12.48
C MET A 64 18.41 14.30 10.99
N PHE A 65 19.36 14.67 10.16
CA PHE A 65 19.45 14.22 8.78
C PHE A 65 20.78 13.51 8.54
N LEU A 66 20.76 12.52 7.66
CA LEU A 66 21.97 11.83 7.22
C LEU A 66 22.78 12.83 6.39
N LYS A 67 23.94 13.27 6.88
CA LYS A 67 24.81 14.26 6.23
C LYS A 67 25.63 13.61 5.14
N ASP A 68 26.38 12.56 5.48
CA ASP A 68 27.17 11.77 4.55
C ASP A 68 27.21 10.30 4.99
N LEU A 69 27.63 9.44 4.07
CA LEU A 69 27.91 8.04 4.36
C LEU A 69 29.27 7.66 3.78
N SER A 70 30.06 6.95 4.57
CA SER A 70 31.37 6.45 4.18
C SER A 70 31.47 4.95 4.41
N TRP A 71 32.38 4.29 3.72
CA TRP A 71 32.54 2.84 3.85
C TRP A 71 33.98 2.38 3.72
N ARG A 72 34.30 1.27 4.40
CA ARG A 72 35.63 0.65 4.39
C ARG A 72 35.53 -0.76 3.80
N PRO A 73 36.05 -0.99 2.57
CA PRO A 73 36.05 -2.31 1.96
C PRO A 73 36.80 -3.33 2.82
N THR A 74 36.27 -4.54 2.87
CA THR A 74 36.82 -5.67 3.63
C THR A 74 37.06 -6.86 2.71
N ALA A 75 38.09 -7.65 2.98
CA ALA A 75 38.42 -8.81 2.15
C ALA A 75 37.32 -9.88 2.22
N LEU A 76 36.88 -10.34 1.05
CA LEU A 76 35.92 -11.40 0.91
C LEU A 76 36.58 -12.76 1.20
N LYS A 77 36.28 -13.41 2.33
CA LYS A 77 36.70 -14.81 2.56
C LYS A 77 35.51 -15.76 2.45
N SER A 78 35.40 -16.35 1.26
CA SER A 78 34.71 -17.56 0.76
C SER A 78 33.33 -18.01 1.25
N THR A 79 32.75 -17.50 2.32
CA THR A 79 31.37 -17.88 2.70
C THR A 79 30.56 -16.64 3.03
N LEU A 80 30.12 -15.97 1.97
CA LEU A 80 28.94 -15.13 2.06
C LEU A 80 27.70 -16.04 2.18
N PRO A 81 26.67 -15.61 2.89
CA PRO A 81 25.58 -16.48 3.36
C PRO A 81 24.39 -16.50 2.42
N ASP A 82 24.29 -15.50 1.55
CA ASP A 82 23.20 -15.31 0.61
C ASP A 82 23.74 -15.60 -0.80
N GLU A 83 23.11 -16.55 -1.51
CA GLU A 83 23.32 -16.82 -2.95
C GLU A 83 23.13 -15.57 -3.83
N GLU A 84 22.57 -14.49 -3.27
CA GLU A 84 22.26 -13.23 -3.93
C GLU A 84 23.37 -12.15 -3.90
N PHE A 85 24.50 -12.36 -3.21
CA PHE A 85 25.56 -11.34 -3.20
C PHE A 85 26.30 -11.33 -4.56
N PRO A 86 26.49 -10.16 -5.20
CA PRO A 86 27.13 -10.12 -6.52
C PRO A 86 28.56 -10.69 -6.47
N GLN A 87 28.96 -11.49 -7.47
CA GLN A 87 30.28 -12.11 -7.52
C GLN A 87 31.43 -11.08 -7.52
N ASN A 88 31.26 -9.96 -8.21
CA ASN A 88 32.19 -8.83 -8.21
C ASN A 88 31.92 -7.82 -7.07
N GLY A 89 30.97 -8.10 -6.19
CA GLY A 89 30.45 -7.18 -5.19
C GLY A 89 31.51 -6.72 -4.18
N MET A 90 31.29 -5.52 -3.64
CA MET A 90 32.12 -4.93 -2.60
C MET A 90 31.46 -5.16 -1.24
N LEU A 91 32.14 -5.91 -0.38
CA LEU A 91 31.78 -6.02 1.03
C LEU A 91 32.47 -4.92 1.83
N ALA A 92 31.71 -4.12 2.58
CA ALA A 92 32.25 -2.99 3.33
C ALA A 92 31.50 -2.78 4.65
N SER A 93 32.19 -2.20 5.64
CA SER A 93 31.56 -1.62 6.83
C SER A 93 31.17 -0.17 6.53
N PHE A 94 29.96 0.22 6.89
CA PHE A 94 29.39 1.55 6.66
C PHE A 94 29.43 2.40 7.93
N LEU A 95 29.75 3.68 7.76
CA LEU A 95 29.65 4.72 8.78
C LEU A 95 28.72 5.81 8.27
N LEU A 96 27.67 6.08 9.06
CA LEU A 96 26.66 7.09 8.75
C LEU A 96 26.90 8.32 9.62
N GLU A 97 27.09 9.47 8.99
CA GLU A 97 27.27 10.74 9.68
C GLU A 97 25.94 11.48 9.73
N TRP A 98 25.46 11.77 10.94
CA TRP A 98 24.20 12.45 11.18
C TRP A 98 24.43 13.85 11.75
N GLU A 99 23.64 14.81 11.30
CA GLU A 99 23.65 16.19 11.80
C GLU A 99 22.25 16.68 12.16
N VAL A 100 22.16 17.65 13.06
CA VAL A 100 20.89 18.29 13.41
C VAL A 100 20.38 19.06 12.20
N LEU A 101 19.12 18.84 11.84
CA LEU A 101 18.47 19.54 10.74
C LEU A 101 18.48 21.06 10.99
N PRO A 102 18.85 21.88 9.97
CA PRO A 102 18.76 23.32 10.08
C PRO A 102 17.35 23.78 10.48
N GLY A 103 17.27 24.71 11.44
CA GLY A 103 16.00 25.21 11.97
C GLY A 103 15.35 24.33 13.04
N ARG A 104 15.97 23.22 13.45
CA ARG A 104 15.55 22.46 14.63
C ARG A 104 16.22 23.01 15.88
N HIS A 105 15.40 23.43 16.85
CA HIS A 105 15.86 24.00 18.12
C HIS A 105 15.96 22.99 19.27
N ILE A 106 15.83 21.68 19.00
CA ILE A 106 15.86 20.68 20.07
C ILE A 106 17.20 20.69 20.81
N GLN A 107 18.31 20.84 20.07
CA GLN A 107 19.64 20.97 20.66
C GLN A 107 19.70 22.16 21.61
N ASP A 108 19.34 23.35 21.16
CA ASP A 108 19.34 24.57 22.00
C ASP A 108 18.42 24.43 23.21
N THR A 109 17.23 23.84 23.00
CA THR A 109 16.18 23.68 24.01
C THR A 109 16.61 22.73 25.11
N VAL A 110 17.14 21.56 24.73
CA VAL A 110 17.66 20.54 25.65
C VAL A 110 18.89 21.05 26.37
N THR A 111 19.82 21.70 25.66
CA THR A 111 21.04 22.26 26.25
C THR A 111 20.67 23.26 27.34
N ARG A 112 19.86 24.27 27.01
CA ARG A 112 19.43 25.31 27.96
C ARG A 112 18.76 24.69 29.19
N TYR A 113 17.80 23.80 28.98
CA TYR A 113 17.04 23.21 30.08
C TYR A 113 17.92 22.34 30.98
N ILE A 114 18.73 21.43 30.40
CA ILE A 114 19.60 20.56 31.19
C ILE A 114 20.68 21.38 31.91
N THR A 115 21.27 22.40 31.29
CA THR A 115 22.26 23.25 31.97
C THR A 115 21.66 24.03 33.14
N GLU A 116 20.43 24.54 33.02
CA GLU A 116 19.73 25.24 34.10
C GLU A 116 19.28 24.30 35.24
N LYS A 117 18.96 23.05 34.91
CA LYS A 117 18.30 22.08 35.81
C LYS A 117 19.10 20.81 36.09
N ALA A 118 20.39 20.78 35.78
CA ALA A 118 21.22 19.57 35.88
C ALA A 118 21.13 18.89 37.26
N ASN A 119 21.11 19.68 38.34
CA ASN A 119 21.03 19.18 39.72
C ASN A 119 19.61 18.74 40.14
N ASP A 120 18.58 19.15 39.39
CA ASP A 120 17.18 18.84 39.69
C ASP A 120 16.68 17.63 38.88
N ILE A 121 17.35 17.25 37.78
CA ILE A 121 16.91 16.14 36.91
C ILE A 121 17.25 14.79 37.55
N SER A 122 16.23 13.96 37.75
CA SER A 122 16.34 12.61 38.33
C SER A 122 16.38 11.49 37.28
N GLU A 123 15.78 11.69 36.11
CA GLU A 123 15.65 10.71 35.03
C GLU A 123 15.32 11.41 33.71
N ILE A 124 15.85 10.89 32.60
CA ILE A 124 15.46 11.29 31.23
C ILE A 124 14.73 10.12 30.57
N ILE A 125 13.44 10.33 30.27
CA ILE A 125 12.56 9.34 29.66
C ILE A 125 12.37 9.68 28.18
N ILE A 126 12.73 8.77 27.28
CA ILE A 126 12.51 8.91 25.85
C ILE A 126 11.27 8.12 25.45
N ALA A 127 10.21 8.85 25.12
CA ALA A 127 8.87 8.35 24.85
C ALA A 127 8.43 8.64 23.40
N THR A 128 9.31 8.37 22.43
CA THR A 128 8.98 8.45 21.00
C THR A 128 8.09 7.29 20.56
N ASP A 129 7.50 7.41 19.37
CA ASP A 129 6.64 6.40 18.75
C ASP A 129 7.24 4.98 18.78
N PRO A 130 6.40 3.94 18.90
CA PRO A 130 6.87 2.56 19.03
C PRO A 130 7.24 1.88 17.69
N ASP A 131 7.66 2.65 16.67
CA ASP A 131 8.07 2.11 15.37
C ASP A 131 9.58 2.28 15.11
N ARG A 132 10.05 1.80 13.94
CA ARG A 132 11.47 1.87 13.57
C ARG A 132 12.02 3.30 13.53
N GLU A 133 11.22 4.25 13.09
CA GLU A 133 11.63 5.66 12.99
C GLU A 133 11.63 6.30 14.39
N GLY A 134 10.64 5.99 15.22
CA GLY A 134 10.57 6.41 16.60
C GLY A 134 11.76 5.91 17.43
N GLU A 135 12.21 4.69 17.20
CA GLU A 135 13.40 4.15 17.86
C GLU A 135 14.70 4.81 17.38
N LEU A 136 14.81 5.12 16.08
CA LEU A 136 15.94 5.90 15.55
C LEU A 136 15.98 7.31 16.15
N ILE A 137 14.82 7.98 16.27
CA ILE A 137 14.72 9.27 16.96
C ILE A 137 15.14 9.14 18.41
N ALA A 138 14.75 8.04 19.08
CA ALA A 138 15.11 7.79 20.47
C ALA A 138 16.62 7.67 20.65
N VAL A 139 17.26 6.87 19.81
CA VAL A 139 18.73 6.69 19.78
C VAL A 139 19.45 8.00 19.48
N HIS A 140 18.97 8.79 18.51
CA HIS A 140 19.54 10.09 18.21
C HIS A 140 19.39 11.07 19.38
N ALA A 141 18.23 11.09 20.06
CA ALA A 141 18.02 11.97 21.21
C ALA A 141 18.95 11.59 22.36
N LEU A 142 19.10 10.30 22.66
CA LEU A 142 20.05 9.78 23.64
C LEU A 142 21.48 10.21 23.31
N ASN A 143 21.93 9.99 22.07
CA ASN A 143 23.29 10.33 21.64
C ASN A 143 23.53 11.84 21.69
N LEU A 144 22.54 12.64 21.25
CA LEU A 144 22.62 14.11 21.28
C LEU A 144 22.79 14.62 22.72
N VAL A 145 21.96 14.16 23.66
CA VAL A 145 22.03 14.60 25.07
C VAL A 145 23.39 14.22 25.66
N ARG A 146 23.86 12.98 25.45
CA ARG A 146 25.17 12.54 25.95
C ARG A 146 26.34 13.31 25.36
N GLN A 147 26.23 13.74 24.11
CA GLN A 147 27.29 14.52 23.45
C GLN A 147 27.35 15.96 23.98
N ILE A 148 26.19 16.57 24.25
CA ILE A 148 26.11 17.96 24.71
C ILE A 148 26.39 18.07 26.22
N CYS A 149 25.90 17.11 27.00
CA CYS A 149 26.01 17.08 28.46
C CYS A 149 26.73 15.78 28.90
N PRO A 150 28.04 15.64 28.65
CA PRO A 150 28.78 14.41 28.94
C PRO A 150 28.88 14.10 30.43
N ASP A 151 28.85 15.13 31.28
CA ASP A 151 28.95 15.00 32.75
C ASP A 151 27.59 14.71 33.42
N LEU A 152 26.51 14.59 32.66
CA LEU A 152 25.17 14.35 33.18
C LEU A 152 25.01 12.89 33.63
N ASP A 153 25.09 12.66 34.94
CA ASP A 153 24.95 11.33 35.55
C ASP A 153 23.50 11.04 35.97
N VAL A 154 22.60 10.93 34.97
CA VAL A 154 21.18 10.59 35.20
C VAL A 154 20.77 9.37 34.37
N PRO A 155 19.87 8.51 34.88
CA PRO A 155 19.38 7.36 34.12
C PRO A 155 18.57 7.80 32.89
N PHE A 156 18.81 7.11 31.77
CA PHE A 156 18.00 7.22 30.56
C PHE A 156 17.10 5.98 30.44
N THR A 157 15.81 6.19 30.22
CA THR A 157 14.84 5.11 30.02
C THR A 157 14.03 5.32 28.75
N ARG A 158 13.53 4.22 28.18
CA ARG A 158 12.71 4.14 26.96
C ARG A 158 11.30 3.69 27.34
N ALA A 159 10.29 4.47 26.94
CA ALA A 159 8.88 4.17 27.21
C ALA A 159 8.05 4.06 25.91
N TYR A 160 7.44 2.89 25.67
CA TYR A 160 6.63 2.63 24.48
C TYR A 160 5.16 2.99 24.72
N MET A 161 4.67 4.06 24.11
CA MET A 161 3.28 4.51 24.25
C MET A 161 2.43 4.00 23.07
N HIS A 162 1.59 3.00 23.31
CA HIS A 162 0.65 2.47 22.31
C HIS A 162 -0.70 3.21 22.27
N SER A 163 -1.03 3.93 23.34
CA SER A 163 -2.16 4.86 23.41
C SER A 163 -1.86 6.00 24.38
N ILE A 164 -2.39 7.19 24.12
CA ILE A 164 -2.23 8.37 24.99
C ILE A 164 -3.49 8.49 25.87
N THR A 165 -3.64 7.52 26.76
CA THR A 165 -4.73 7.45 27.76
C THR A 165 -4.13 7.38 29.16
N LYS A 166 -4.94 7.61 30.21
CA LYS A 166 -4.46 7.47 31.61
C LYS A 166 -3.81 6.11 31.84
N ASP A 167 -4.50 5.03 31.46
CA ASP A 167 -3.99 3.67 31.64
C ASP A 167 -2.82 3.35 30.71
N GLY A 168 -2.87 3.79 29.45
CA GLY A 168 -1.80 3.58 28.48
C GLY A 168 -0.49 4.28 28.87
N ILE A 169 -0.57 5.50 29.38
CA ILE A 169 0.60 6.25 29.89
C ILE A 169 1.14 5.59 31.16
N ARG A 170 0.28 5.24 32.12
CA ARG A 170 0.70 4.54 33.34
C ARG A 170 1.44 3.26 33.01
N GLN A 171 0.86 2.41 32.15
CA GLN A 171 1.48 1.15 31.72
C GLN A 171 2.80 1.37 30.98
N ALA A 172 2.89 2.40 30.13
CA ALA A 172 4.14 2.72 29.42
C ALA A 172 5.25 3.17 30.38
N MET A 173 4.91 3.93 31.42
CA MET A 173 5.87 4.31 32.46
C MET A 173 6.25 3.12 33.33
N GLU A 174 5.30 2.30 33.79
CA GLU A 174 5.58 1.09 34.58
C GLU A 174 6.53 0.11 33.87
N ASN A 175 6.36 -0.07 32.56
CA ASN A 175 7.14 -1.02 31.76
C ASN A 175 8.34 -0.39 31.04
N ARG A 176 8.75 0.83 31.43
CA ARG A 176 9.91 1.50 30.82
C ARG A 176 11.19 0.72 31.08
N THR A 177 12.12 0.76 30.14
CA THR A 177 13.37 -0.01 30.19
C THR A 177 14.58 0.91 30.02
N THR A 178 15.74 0.53 30.54
CA THR A 178 17.02 1.24 30.28
C THR A 178 17.64 0.84 28.94
N VAL A 179 17.13 -0.22 28.30
CA VAL A 179 17.63 -0.77 27.05
C VAL A 179 16.87 -0.19 25.87
N PHE A 180 17.60 0.42 24.94
CA PHE A 180 17.08 0.90 23.65
C PHE A 180 17.29 -0.18 22.59
N ASP A 181 16.33 -0.37 21.70
CA ASP A 181 16.41 -1.38 20.65
C ASP A 181 17.31 -0.90 19.51
N ARG A 182 18.60 -1.21 19.63
CA ARG A 182 19.63 -0.85 18.64
C ARG A 182 19.39 -1.52 17.30
N ASN A 183 18.85 -2.73 17.28
CA ASN A 183 18.57 -3.46 16.05
C ASN A 183 17.50 -2.75 15.23
N LEU A 184 16.43 -2.31 15.91
CA LEU A 184 15.34 -1.55 15.31
C LEU A 184 15.83 -0.19 14.77
N ALA A 185 16.66 0.53 15.53
CA ALA A 185 17.28 1.77 15.06
C ALA A 185 18.22 1.55 13.86
N THR A 186 19.08 0.52 13.89
CA THR A 186 19.99 0.17 12.78
C THR A 186 19.23 -0.23 11.52
N ALA A 187 18.07 -0.89 11.63
CA ALA A 187 17.22 -1.17 10.48
C ALA A 187 16.67 0.12 9.84
N ALA A 188 16.29 1.12 10.65
CA ALA A 188 15.90 2.43 10.13
C ALA A 188 17.09 3.16 9.49
N GLU A 189 18.27 3.15 10.11
CA GLU A 189 19.49 3.73 9.53
C GLU A 189 19.84 3.11 8.16
N ALA A 190 19.82 1.79 8.07
CA ALA A 190 20.05 1.07 6.81
C ALA A 190 19.02 1.45 5.74
N ARG A 191 17.75 1.63 6.13
CA ARG A 191 16.70 2.13 5.24
C ARG A 191 17.02 3.54 4.71
N HIS A 192 17.36 4.47 5.60
CA HIS A 192 17.74 5.85 5.23
C HIS A 192 18.96 5.87 4.29
N ALA A 193 19.97 5.04 4.56
CA ALA A 193 21.14 4.91 3.69
C ALA A 193 20.79 4.35 2.31
N MET A 194 19.98 3.29 2.21
CA MET A 194 19.53 2.75 0.91
C MET A 194 18.72 3.77 0.11
N ASP A 195 17.80 4.47 0.77
CA ASP A 195 16.95 5.47 0.12
C ASP A 195 17.79 6.67 -0.36
N ARG A 196 18.85 7.05 0.38
CA ARG A 196 19.84 8.05 -0.08
C ARG A 196 20.65 7.55 -1.27
N ILE A 197 21.19 6.34 -1.21
CA ILE A 197 21.97 5.75 -2.30
C ILE A 197 21.16 5.72 -3.60
N PHE A 198 19.98 5.13 -3.57
CA PHE A 198 19.13 5.01 -4.76
C PHE A 198 18.54 6.35 -5.19
N GLY A 199 18.08 7.15 -4.23
CA GLY A 199 17.46 8.44 -4.47
C GLY A 199 18.40 9.42 -5.16
N PHE A 200 19.68 9.49 -4.78
CA PHE A 200 20.62 10.43 -5.39
C PHE A 200 21.33 9.83 -6.61
N LEU A 201 21.93 8.64 -6.49
CA LEU A 201 22.68 8.04 -7.60
C LEU A 201 21.73 7.64 -8.74
N GLY A 202 20.61 6.99 -8.41
CA GLY A 202 19.60 6.59 -9.40
C GLY A 202 18.98 7.79 -10.10
N SER A 203 18.72 8.88 -9.36
CA SER A 203 18.21 10.12 -9.96
C SER A 203 19.22 10.78 -10.91
N SER A 204 20.52 10.69 -10.62
CA SER A 204 21.55 11.16 -11.56
C SER A 204 21.47 10.38 -12.87
N VAL A 205 21.38 9.05 -12.82
CA VAL A 205 21.30 8.21 -14.03
C VAL A 205 20.06 8.55 -14.87
N VAL A 206 18.87 8.65 -14.26
CA VAL A 206 17.66 8.99 -15.04
C VAL A 206 17.72 10.40 -15.60
N ARG A 207 18.28 11.39 -14.89
CA ARG A 207 18.44 12.75 -15.43
C ARG A 207 19.35 12.81 -16.64
N TYR A 208 20.42 12.01 -16.64
CA TYR A 208 21.29 11.87 -17.81
C TYR A 208 20.58 11.17 -18.97
N ALA A 209 19.73 10.18 -18.68
CA ALA A 209 18.87 9.55 -19.69
C ALA A 209 17.87 10.55 -20.30
N ASN A 210 17.16 11.32 -19.47
CA ASN A 210 16.27 12.39 -19.92
C ASN A 210 16.17 13.52 -18.86
N PRO A 211 16.53 14.77 -19.21
CA PRO A 211 16.52 15.91 -18.28
C PRO A 211 15.15 16.27 -17.69
N GLN A 212 14.04 15.86 -18.32
CA GLN A 212 12.68 16.13 -17.81
C GLN A 212 12.35 15.30 -16.55
N MET A 213 13.09 14.22 -16.31
CA MET A 213 12.91 13.37 -15.13
C MET A 213 13.58 14.02 -13.92
N ARG A 214 12.84 14.25 -12.83
CA ARG A 214 13.38 14.95 -11.65
C ARG A 214 14.20 14.02 -10.75
N SER A 215 13.53 13.02 -10.21
CA SER A 215 14.09 12.10 -9.22
C SER A 215 13.31 10.79 -9.12
N ILE A 216 14.01 9.69 -8.88
CA ILE A 216 13.42 8.38 -8.59
C ILE A 216 13.61 8.03 -7.11
N GLY A 217 12.90 7.00 -6.64
CA GLY A 217 13.01 6.54 -5.26
C GLY A 217 12.66 5.06 -5.15
N ARG A 218 13.28 4.37 -4.19
CA ARG A 218 13.29 2.91 -4.12
C ARG A 218 11.88 2.33 -4.02
N VAL A 219 10.98 3.02 -3.32
CA VAL A 219 9.59 2.60 -3.11
C VAL A 219 8.61 3.36 -4.02
N GLN A 220 8.91 4.63 -4.31
CA GLN A 220 8.07 5.47 -5.18
C GLN A 220 8.06 4.97 -6.63
N THR A 221 9.21 4.51 -7.14
CA THR A 221 9.30 4.03 -8.53
C THR A 221 8.49 2.75 -8.76
N PRO A 222 8.58 1.69 -7.92
CA PRO A 222 7.67 0.54 -8.01
C PRO A 222 6.19 0.91 -7.90
N ALA A 223 5.82 1.87 -7.05
CA ALA A 223 4.44 2.35 -6.97
C ALA A 223 3.97 3.01 -8.27
N LEU A 224 4.82 3.83 -8.91
CA LEU A 224 4.54 4.40 -10.22
C LEU A 224 4.40 3.32 -11.31
N ILE A 225 5.23 2.28 -11.25
CA ILE A 225 5.17 1.13 -12.16
C ILE A 225 3.83 0.41 -12.04
N LEU A 226 3.32 0.18 -10.82
CA LEU A 226 2.01 -0.45 -10.61
C LEU A 226 0.86 0.33 -11.26
N ILE A 227 0.88 1.66 -11.14
CA ILE A 227 -0.13 2.52 -11.76
C ILE A 227 -0.08 2.39 -13.28
N ASN A 228 1.13 2.51 -13.86
CA ASN A 228 1.31 2.39 -15.30
C ASN A 228 0.93 0.99 -15.83
N GLU A 229 1.29 -0.08 -15.13
CA GLU A 229 0.89 -1.44 -15.49
C GLU A 229 -0.62 -1.67 -15.43
N ARG A 230 -1.31 -1.06 -14.45
CA ARG A 230 -2.78 -1.08 -14.39
C ARG A 230 -3.38 -0.38 -15.61
N GLU A 231 -2.86 0.77 -16.00
CA GLU A 231 -3.30 1.49 -17.21
C GLU A 231 -3.02 0.70 -18.51
N ASP A 232 -1.86 0.07 -18.61
CA ASP A 232 -1.50 -0.74 -19.77
C ASP A 232 -2.40 -1.99 -19.86
N ARG A 233 -2.76 -2.60 -18.72
CA ARG A 233 -3.76 -3.68 -18.65
C ARG A 233 -5.13 -3.20 -19.12
N ILE A 234 -5.59 -2.02 -18.68
CA ILE A 234 -6.86 -1.43 -19.11
C ILE A 234 -6.85 -1.19 -20.62
N THR A 235 -5.79 -0.56 -21.13
CA THR A 235 -5.63 -0.26 -22.56
C THR A 235 -5.61 -1.54 -23.40
N LYS A 236 -4.84 -2.54 -22.97
CA LYS A 236 -4.80 -3.86 -23.63
C LYS A 236 -6.16 -4.52 -23.60
N PHE A 237 -6.86 -4.49 -22.46
CA PHE A 237 -8.19 -5.07 -22.31
C PHE A 237 -9.19 -4.46 -23.29
N LEU A 238 -9.25 -3.12 -23.36
CA LEU A 238 -10.13 -2.40 -24.29
C LEU A 238 -9.78 -2.68 -25.76
N ASN A 239 -8.51 -2.89 -26.07
CA ASN A 239 -8.06 -3.20 -27.43
C ASN A 239 -8.35 -4.66 -27.84
N THR A 240 -8.38 -5.60 -26.90
CA THR A 240 -8.58 -7.04 -27.21
C THR A 240 -10.02 -7.50 -27.01
N HIS A 241 -10.82 -6.84 -26.18
CA HIS A 241 -12.21 -7.21 -25.92
C HIS A 241 -13.13 -6.29 -26.71
N ARG A 242 -13.70 -6.81 -27.78
CA ARG A 242 -14.72 -6.10 -28.57
C ARG A 242 -16.04 -6.03 -27.81
N SER A 243 -16.81 -4.99 -28.09
CA SER A 243 -18.20 -4.93 -27.65
C SER A 243 -18.98 -6.10 -28.25
N LYS A 244 -19.87 -6.68 -27.45
CA LYS A 244 -20.85 -7.66 -27.94
C LYS A 244 -22.21 -6.99 -28.03
N TYR A 245 -23.10 -7.52 -28.85
CA TYR A 245 -24.47 -7.05 -28.97
C TYR A 245 -25.40 -8.13 -28.45
N GLU A 246 -26.25 -7.82 -27.49
CA GLU A 246 -27.18 -8.79 -26.92
C GLU A 246 -28.62 -8.25 -26.98
N PRO A 247 -29.63 -9.07 -27.26
CA PRO A 247 -31.02 -8.68 -27.08
C PRO A 247 -31.31 -8.57 -25.58
N ARG A 248 -31.61 -7.35 -25.13
CA ARG A 248 -32.04 -7.09 -23.76
C ARG A 248 -33.48 -6.64 -23.72
N ALA A 249 -34.21 -7.06 -22.70
CA ALA A 249 -35.59 -6.66 -22.49
C ALA A 249 -35.84 -6.34 -21.02
N VAL A 250 -36.82 -5.48 -20.77
CA VAL A 250 -37.35 -5.26 -19.41
C VAL A 250 -38.33 -6.38 -19.11
N CYS A 251 -38.02 -7.18 -18.12
CA CYS A 251 -38.89 -8.24 -17.60
C CYS A 251 -39.63 -7.71 -16.38
N HIS A 252 -40.96 -7.70 -16.45
CA HIS A 252 -41.88 -7.40 -15.36
C HIS A 252 -42.29 -8.72 -14.70
N PHE A 253 -42.18 -8.81 -13.38
CA PHE A 253 -42.64 -9.96 -12.62
C PHE A 253 -43.27 -9.51 -11.30
N LYS A 254 -44.22 -10.30 -10.79
CA LYS A 254 -44.99 -9.93 -9.60
C LYS A 254 -44.66 -10.78 -8.39
N SER A 255 -44.67 -10.15 -7.22
CA SER A 255 -44.65 -10.84 -5.93
C SER A 255 -45.96 -11.61 -5.70
N LYS A 256 -45.98 -12.50 -4.70
CA LYS A 256 -47.23 -13.13 -4.24
C LYS A 256 -48.30 -12.12 -3.80
N GLN A 257 -47.88 -10.94 -3.36
CA GLN A 257 -48.74 -9.86 -2.88
C GLN A 257 -49.18 -8.91 -4.01
N GLY A 258 -48.72 -9.12 -5.24
CA GLY A 258 -49.11 -8.34 -6.42
C GLY A 258 -48.21 -7.14 -6.73
N THR A 259 -47.21 -6.83 -5.89
CA THR A 259 -46.17 -5.83 -6.18
C THR A 259 -45.42 -6.20 -7.44
N GLU A 260 -45.31 -5.27 -8.38
CA GLU A 260 -44.61 -5.46 -9.65
C GLU A 260 -43.15 -4.99 -9.55
N PHE A 261 -42.23 -5.81 -10.05
CA PHE A 261 -40.81 -5.55 -10.13
C PHE A 261 -40.33 -5.63 -11.58
N THR A 262 -39.23 -4.95 -11.89
CA THR A 262 -38.66 -4.90 -13.23
C THR A 262 -37.16 -5.21 -13.21
N GLN A 263 -36.72 -6.13 -14.08
CA GLN A 263 -35.30 -6.43 -14.27
C GLN A 263 -34.94 -6.43 -15.75
N VAL A 264 -33.82 -5.80 -16.11
CA VAL A 264 -33.25 -5.89 -17.46
C VAL A 264 -32.56 -7.24 -17.60
N VAL A 265 -33.02 -8.05 -18.55
CA VAL A 265 -32.52 -9.41 -18.78
C VAL A 265 -31.92 -9.55 -20.17
N SER A 266 -30.88 -10.37 -20.29
CA SER A 266 -30.29 -10.76 -21.58
C SER A 266 -30.95 -12.06 -22.06
N ILE A 267 -31.40 -12.07 -23.32
CA ILE A 267 -32.12 -13.19 -23.93
C ILE A 267 -31.14 -14.03 -24.77
N THR A 268 -31.08 -15.33 -24.54
CA THR A 268 -30.24 -16.25 -25.29
C THR A 268 -31.06 -17.35 -25.94
N PRO A 269 -30.73 -17.80 -27.16
CA PRO A 269 -31.35 -18.97 -27.75
C PRO A 269 -30.92 -20.23 -26.97
N LYS A 270 -31.85 -21.15 -26.71
CA LYS A 270 -31.58 -22.37 -25.94
C LYS A 270 -30.66 -23.35 -26.68
N LEU A 271 -30.81 -23.41 -28.00
CA LEU A 271 -29.88 -24.09 -28.91
C LEU A 271 -28.93 -23.03 -29.47
N GLU A 272 -27.62 -23.28 -29.43
CA GLU A 272 -26.63 -22.34 -29.96
C GLU A 272 -26.85 -22.13 -31.47
N ASP A 273 -27.42 -20.97 -31.82
CA ASP A 273 -27.35 -20.44 -33.17
C ASP A 273 -25.90 -19.92 -33.38
N LYS A 274 -25.27 -20.24 -34.53
CA LYS A 274 -23.99 -19.63 -34.93
C LYS A 274 -24.23 -18.16 -35.28
N ILE A 275 -24.22 -17.28 -34.28
CA ILE A 275 -24.36 -15.84 -34.43
C ILE A 275 -23.04 -15.18 -34.06
N ASP A 276 -22.55 -14.29 -34.91
CA ASP A 276 -21.48 -13.38 -34.53
C ASP A 276 -22.05 -12.28 -33.62
N TRP A 277 -21.88 -12.47 -32.32
CA TRP A 277 -22.30 -11.51 -31.30
C TRP A 277 -21.51 -10.19 -31.32
N GLU A 278 -20.44 -10.06 -32.12
CA GLU A 278 -19.70 -8.80 -32.33
C GLU A 278 -20.29 -7.97 -33.49
N SER A 279 -21.18 -8.55 -34.31
CA SER A 279 -21.81 -7.88 -35.44
C SER A 279 -23.22 -7.39 -35.10
N GLU A 280 -23.37 -6.08 -34.88
CA GLU A 280 -24.69 -5.49 -34.60
C GLU A 280 -25.72 -5.85 -35.67
N LYS A 281 -25.29 -5.87 -36.94
CA LYS A 281 -26.16 -6.18 -38.08
C LYS A 281 -26.67 -7.62 -38.02
N GLU A 282 -25.78 -8.59 -37.76
CA GLU A 282 -26.18 -10.00 -37.66
C GLU A 282 -27.08 -10.24 -36.46
N VAL A 283 -26.76 -9.66 -35.30
CA VAL A 283 -27.61 -9.76 -34.11
C VAL A 283 -28.98 -9.14 -34.35
N ARG A 284 -29.07 -7.96 -34.97
CA ARG A 284 -30.37 -7.33 -35.32
C ARG A 284 -31.18 -8.19 -36.30
N GLN A 285 -30.52 -8.80 -37.29
CA GLN A 285 -31.17 -9.71 -38.23
C GLN A 285 -31.69 -10.97 -37.53
N ALA A 286 -30.89 -11.58 -36.67
CA ALA A 286 -31.27 -12.73 -35.87
C ALA A 286 -32.46 -12.41 -34.96
N VAL A 287 -32.39 -11.31 -34.19
CA VAL A 287 -33.45 -10.86 -33.28
C VAL A 287 -34.77 -10.58 -34.02
N SER A 288 -34.69 -9.98 -35.21
CA SER A 288 -35.87 -9.75 -36.05
C SER A 288 -36.48 -11.08 -36.55
N SER A 289 -35.64 -12.04 -36.95
CA SER A 289 -36.10 -13.38 -37.39
C SER A 289 -36.73 -14.19 -36.25
N TRP A 290 -36.25 -13.97 -35.03
CA TRP A 290 -36.73 -14.68 -33.85
C TRP A 290 -38.13 -14.27 -33.43
N LYS A 291 -38.64 -13.10 -33.86
CA LYS A 291 -39.99 -12.58 -33.54
C LYS A 291 -40.29 -12.61 -32.04
N LEU A 292 -39.32 -12.23 -31.21
CA LEU A 292 -39.40 -12.35 -29.73
C LEU A 292 -40.63 -11.63 -29.14
N GLU A 293 -41.12 -10.57 -29.78
CA GLU A 293 -42.34 -9.83 -29.39
C GLU A 293 -43.64 -10.65 -29.48
N SER A 294 -43.64 -11.77 -30.20
CA SER A 294 -44.79 -12.68 -30.31
C SER A 294 -44.93 -13.62 -29.11
N ALA A 295 -43.92 -13.68 -28.24
CA ALA A 295 -43.91 -14.56 -27.08
C ALA A 295 -44.93 -14.11 -26.03
N SER A 296 -45.88 -14.98 -25.71
CA SER A 296 -46.94 -14.71 -24.72
C SER A 296 -46.92 -15.67 -23.53
N ARG A 297 -46.05 -16.69 -23.56
CA ARG A 297 -45.96 -17.73 -22.54
C ARG A 297 -44.52 -17.87 -22.04
N PHE A 298 -44.31 -17.49 -20.79
CA PHE A 298 -43.03 -17.60 -20.09
C PHE A 298 -43.14 -18.69 -19.03
N GLN A 299 -42.17 -19.60 -19.00
CA GLN A 299 -42.13 -20.72 -18.07
C GLN A 299 -40.82 -20.73 -17.31
N VAL A 300 -40.89 -20.81 -15.99
CA VAL A 300 -39.71 -20.96 -15.14
C VAL A 300 -39.18 -22.39 -15.28
N VAL A 301 -37.90 -22.52 -15.57
CA VAL A 301 -37.20 -23.80 -15.75
C VAL A 301 -36.80 -24.32 -14.37
N GLY A 302 -37.47 -25.37 -13.92
CA GLY A 302 -37.19 -25.97 -12.61
C GLY A 302 -37.49 -25.03 -11.44
N THR A 303 -36.81 -25.23 -10.32
CA THR A 303 -36.96 -24.38 -9.14
C THR A 303 -35.85 -23.33 -9.13
N PRO A 304 -36.15 -22.05 -8.79
CA PRO A 304 -35.13 -21.03 -8.60
C PRO A 304 -34.01 -21.53 -7.69
N GLN A 305 -32.77 -21.38 -8.14
CA GLN A 305 -31.60 -21.83 -7.39
C GLN A 305 -31.24 -20.78 -6.34
N LYS A 306 -31.12 -21.21 -5.08
CA LYS A 306 -30.73 -20.35 -3.97
C LYS A 306 -29.40 -20.81 -3.40
N THR A 307 -28.44 -19.91 -3.40
CA THR A 307 -27.11 -20.14 -2.82
C THR A 307 -26.91 -19.16 -1.68
N THR A 308 -26.67 -19.68 -0.47
CA THR A 308 -26.38 -18.86 0.70
C THR A 308 -24.87 -18.84 0.95
N LYS A 309 -24.29 -17.65 1.09
CA LYS A 309 -22.88 -17.42 1.42
C LYS A 309 -22.77 -16.69 2.76
N VAL A 310 -21.99 -17.27 3.66
CA VAL A 310 -21.59 -16.64 4.92
C VAL A 310 -20.44 -15.68 4.63
N VAL A 311 -20.63 -14.41 4.96
CA VAL A 311 -19.62 -13.36 4.86
C VAL A 311 -19.11 -13.06 6.26
N GLN A 312 -17.87 -13.48 6.52
CA GLN A 312 -17.20 -13.26 7.80
C GLN A 312 -17.09 -11.77 8.13
N ALA A 313 -17.10 -11.45 9.42
CA ALA A 313 -16.86 -10.10 9.90
C ALA A 313 -15.51 -9.58 9.38
N PRO A 314 -15.40 -8.28 9.07
CA PRO A 314 -14.17 -7.72 8.56
C PRO A 314 -13.06 -7.80 9.62
N ALA A 315 -11.81 -7.87 9.16
CA ALA A 315 -10.67 -7.75 10.07
C ALA A 315 -10.64 -6.34 10.70
N PRO A 316 -10.15 -6.19 11.94
CA PRO A 316 -9.80 -4.88 12.50
C PRO A 316 -8.88 -4.08 11.58
N LEU A 317 -9.00 -2.75 11.65
CA LEU A 317 -8.36 -1.84 10.71
C LEU A 317 -6.84 -1.80 10.89
N THR A 318 -6.14 -1.94 9.78
CA THR A 318 -4.74 -1.50 9.61
C THR A 318 -4.71 -0.17 8.88
N MET A 319 -3.56 0.51 8.84
CA MET A 319 -3.45 1.82 8.18
C MET A 319 -3.86 1.76 6.71
N ALA A 320 -3.35 0.80 5.95
CA ALA A 320 -3.73 0.60 4.54
C ALA A 320 -5.25 0.42 4.36
N SER A 321 -5.86 -0.53 5.09
CA SER A 321 -7.29 -0.83 4.97
C SER A 321 -8.18 0.37 5.35
N LEU A 322 -7.76 1.19 6.31
CA LEU A 322 -8.47 2.39 6.70
C LEU A 322 -8.38 3.48 5.63
N ILE A 323 -7.19 3.70 5.06
CA ILE A 323 -7.02 4.66 3.95
C ILE A 323 -7.90 4.24 2.76
N THR A 324 -7.90 2.96 2.38
CA THR A 324 -8.75 2.43 1.31
C THR A 324 -10.23 2.70 1.58
N LYS A 325 -10.71 2.42 2.79
CA LYS A 325 -12.11 2.68 3.16
C LYS A 325 -12.46 4.15 3.21
N ALA A 326 -11.58 5.00 3.75
CA ALA A 326 -11.80 6.43 3.86
C ALA A 326 -11.76 7.13 2.49
N ASN A 327 -10.87 6.74 1.58
CA ASN A 327 -10.88 7.19 0.18
C ASN A 327 -12.25 6.90 -0.46
N ARG A 328 -12.75 5.67 -0.31
CA ARG A 328 -13.98 5.23 -0.96
C ARG A 328 -15.24 5.83 -0.35
N GLN A 329 -15.35 5.80 0.98
CA GLN A 329 -16.58 6.19 1.69
C GLN A 329 -16.62 7.67 2.06
N LEU A 330 -15.45 8.27 2.32
CA LEU A 330 -15.35 9.65 2.80
C LEU A 330 -14.80 10.62 1.75
N GLN A 331 -14.25 10.10 0.64
CA GLN A 331 -13.59 10.88 -0.43
C GLN A 331 -12.41 11.71 0.09
N LEU A 332 -11.74 11.22 1.13
CA LEU A 332 -10.55 11.85 1.70
C LEU A 332 -9.29 11.25 1.07
N THR A 333 -8.29 12.06 0.78
CA THR A 333 -6.97 11.63 0.29
C THR A 333 -6.19 10.85 1.37
N SER A 334 -5.16 10.10 0.96
CA SER A 334 -4.30 9.36 1.90
C SER A 334 -3.59 10.29 2.90
N GLU A 335 -3.20 11.50 2.48
CA GLU A 335 -2.60 12.52 3.35
C GLU A 335 -3.57 13.05 4.39
N GLU A 336 -4.81 13.36 4.01
CA GLU A 336 -5.83 13.84 4.94
C GLU A 336 -6.22 12.79 5.98
N VAL A 337 -6.30 11.52 5.57
CA VAL A 337 -6.58 10.41 6.49
C VAL A 337 -5.41 10.24 7.46
N SER A 338 -4.17 10.26 6.97
CA SER A 338 -2.98 10.15 7.81
C SER A 338 -2.87 11.30 8.81
N ALA A 339 -3.15 12.53 8.41
CA ALA A 339 -3.19 13.68 9.31
C ALA A 339 -4.27 13.52 10.38
N SER A 340 -5.49 13.13 9.97
CA SER A 340 -6.61 12.88 10.90
C SER A 340 -6.28 11.81 11.93
N LEU A 341 -5.59 10.74 11.50
CA LEU A 341 -5.14 9.67 12.39
C LEU A 341 -4.11 10.14 13.40
N GLN A 342 -3.15 10.96 12.97
CA GLN A 342 -2.15 11.54 13.86
C GLN A 342 -2.81 12.40 14.93
N ASP A 343 -3.75 13.27 14.54
CA ASP A 343 -4.48 14.13 15.47
C ASP A 343 -5.28 13.30 16.49
N LEU A 344 -6.05 12.30 16.01
CA LEU A 344 -6.85 11.43 16.88
C LEU A 344 -5.98 10.65 17.88
N PHE A 345 -4.81 10.18 17.46
CA PHE A 345 -3.88 9.47 18.33
C PHE A 345 -3.27 10.40 19.37
N GLN A 346 -2.78 11.57 18.96
CA GLN A 346 -2.18 12.57 19.87
C GLN A 346 -3.18 13.08 20.91
N MET A 347 -4.45 13.17 20.55
CA MET A 347 -5.55 13.53 21.46
C MET A 347 -6.02 12.36 22.33
N GLY A 348 -5.53 11.14 22.11
CA GLY A 348 -5.85 9.96 22.92
C GLY A 348 -7.15 9.25 22.54
N TYR A 349 -7.74 9.52 21.38
CA TYR A 349 -9.01 8.93 20.95
C TYR A 349 -8.88 7.56 20.28
N ILE A 350 -7.71 7.25 19.71
CA ILE A 350 -7.44 5.97 19.04
C ILE A 350 -6.10 5.37 19.47
N THR A 351 -5.91 4.08 19.18
CA THR A 351 -4.62 3.38 19.29
C THR A 351 -3.63 3.88 18.23
N TYR A 352 -2.35 3.53 18.39
CA TYR A 352 -1.29 3.93 17.47
C TYR A 352 -1.63 3.60 16.00
N PRO A 353 -1.67 4.60 15.09
CA PRO A 353 -2.27 4.41 13.77
C PRO A 353 -1.32 3.79 12.73
N ARG A 354 0.00 3.81 12.94
CA ARG A 354 0.98 3.23 11.99
C ARG A 354 1.18 1.75 12.26
N THR A 355 0.14 0.98 11.95
CA THR A 355 0.07 -0.46 12.21
C THR A 355 -0.36 -1.21 10.97
N ASP A 356 0.32 -2.34 10.73
CA ASP A 356 -0.10 -3.35 9.77
C ASP A 356 -0.84 -4.52 10.43
N SER A 357 -0.96 -4.50 11.77
CA SER A 357 -1.60 -5.56 12.52
C SER A 357 -3.11 -5.40 12.58
N SER A 358 -3.80 -6.54 12.57
CA SER A 358 -5.25 -6.63 12.84
C SER A 358 -5.55 -7.24 14.21
N ARG A 359 -4.52 -7.38 15.06
CA ARG A 359 -4.63 -7.89 16.43
C ARG A 359 -5.29 -6.86 17.34
N ILE A 360 -6.09 -7.34 18.29
CA ILE A 360 -6.69 -6.50 19.34
C ILE A 360 -6.17 -6.99 20.68
N ASP A 361 -5.90 -6.06 21.58
CA ASP A 361 -5.46 -6.35 22.93
C ASP A 361 -6.60 -6.99 23.74
N GLU A 362 -6.28 -8.01 24.53
CA GLU A 362 -7.29 -8.77 25.28
C GLU A 362 -8.01 -7.89 26.32
N SER A 363 -7.31 -6.89 26.89
CA SER A 363 -7.90 -5.94 27.85
C SER A 363 -8.99 -5.06 27.21
N ALA A 364 -8.96 -4.87 25.89
CA ALA A 364 -9.93 -4.05 25.17
C ALA A 364 -11.22 -4.81 24.82
N LEU A 365 -11.18 -6.15 24.77
CA LEU A 365 -12.30 -6.99 24.34
C LEU A 365 -13.58 -6.77 25.16
N PRO A 366 -13.56 -6.71 26.51
CA PRO A 366 -14.77 -6.48 27.29
C PRO A 366 -15.47 -5.17 26.95
N SER A 367 -14.70 -4.10 26.73
CA SER A 367 -15.23 -2.78 26.34
C SER A 367 -15.91 -2.83 24.97
N ILE A 368 -15.27 -3.49 23.99
CA ILE A 368 -15.81 -3.66 22.63
C ILE A 368 -17.10 -4.49 22.66
N TYR A 369 -17.10 -5.64 23.34
CA TYR A 369 -18.28 -6.50 23.43
C TYR A 369 -19.44 -5.82 24.17
N SER A 370 -19.15 -5.06 25.23
CA SER A 370 -20.14 -4.25 25.93
C SER A 370 -20.76 -3.19 25.01
N ALA A 371 -19.96 -2.54 24.17
CA ALA A 371 -20.46 -1.54 23.22
C ALA A 371 -21.35 -2.15 22.14
N VAL A 372 -20.95 -3.31 21.58
CA VAL A 372 -21.78 -4.07 20.61
C VAL A 372 -23.12 -4.46 21.25
N LYS A 373 -23.09 -5.02 22.47
CA LYS A 373 -24.29 -5.42 23.20
C LYS A 373 -25.22 -4.24 23.47
N ALA A 374 -24.67 -3.08 23.84
CA ALA A 374 -25.46 -1.89 24.13
C ALA A 374 -26.14 -1.29 22.89
N GLU A 375 -25.49 -1.29 21.72
CA GLU A 375 -26.03 -0.66 20.52
C GLU A 375 -26.88 -1.59 19.65
N PHE A 376 -26.50 -2.87 19.57
CA PHE A 376 -27.07 -3.84 18.64
C PHE A 376 -27.78 -5.02 19.34
N GLY A 377 -27.60 -5.18 20.65
CA GLY A 377 -28.19 -6.27 21.44
C GLY A 377 -27.33 -7.54 21.48
N SER A 378 -27.63 -8.41 22.45
CA SER A 378 -26.83 -9.60 22.76
C SER A 378 -26.75 -10.63 21.64
N SER A 379 -27.76 -10.69 20.75
CA SER A 379 -27.81 -11.65 19.64
C SER A 379 -26.79 -11.37 18.53
N LEU A 380 -26.32 -10.12 18.42
CA LEU A 380 -25.38 -9.69 17.38
C LEU A 380 -23.91 -9.68 17.86
N VAL A 381 -23.66 -10.03 19.12
CA VAL A 381 -22.33 -10.18 19.68
C VAL A 381 -21.71 -11.50 19.19
N ALA A 382 -20.51 -11.46 18.62
CA ALA A 382 -19.79 -12.68 18.28
C ALA A 382 -19.50 -13.49 19.56
N ARG A 383 -19.96 -14.76 19.64
CA ARG A 383 -19.68 -15.63 20.79
C ARG A 383 -18.17 -15.89 20.89
N GLY A 384 -17.61 -15.72 22.09
CA GLY A 384 -16.16 -15.79 22.36
C GLY A 384 -15.47 -17.07 21.88
N ASP A 385 -16.19 -18.19 21.83
CA ASP A 385 -15.64 -19.52 21.50
C ASP A 385 -15.38 -19.74 19.99
N GLU A 386 -16.05 -19.03 19.08
CA GLU A 386 -15.80 -19.18 17.64
C GLU A 386 -14.52 -18.46 17.18
N LYS A 387 -14.01 -17.50 17.98
CA LYS A 387 -12.80 -16.72 17.63
C LYS A 387 -11.52 -17.21 18.31
N ALA A 388 -11.59 -17.84 19.49
CA ALA A 388 -10.42 -18.47 20.12
C ALA A 388 -9.91 -19.69 19.32
N SER A 389 -10.81 -20.38 18.61
CA SER A 389 -10.50 -21.57 17.80
C SER A 389 -10.16 -21.27 16.32
N SER A 390 -10.83 -20.29 15.69
CA SER A 390 -10.67 -20.05 14.23
C SER A 390 -9.44 -19.21 13.84
N ARG A 391 -8.87 -18.38 14.73
CA ARG A 391 -7.59 -17.68 14.43
C ARG A 391 -6.35 -18.58 14.50
N ARG A 392 -6.48 -19.78 15.08
CA ARG A 392 -5.42 -20.81 15.07
C ARG A 392 -5.34 -21.60 13.76
N LYS A 393 -6.31 -21.49 12.84
CA LYS A 393 -6.27 -22.17 11.53
C LYS A 393 -6.31 -21.20 10.35
N LYS A 394 -5.12 -20.97 9.80
CA LYS A 394 -4.80 -20.83 8.36
C LYS A 394 -5.91 -20.21 7.49
N GLY A 395 -5.84 -18.87 7.32
CA GLY A 395 -5.94 -18.34 5.96
C GLY A 395 -4.68 -18.76 5.20
N GLY A 396 -4.80 -19.16 3.94
CA GLY A 396 -3.73 -19.76 3.12
C GLY A 396 -2.56 -18.83 2.79
N SER A 397 -1.89 -18.27 3.79
CA SER A 397 -0.53 -17.78 3.70
C SER A 397 0.39 -18.82 4.31
N LYS A 398 1.51 -19.12 3.64
CA LYS A 398 2.59 -19.95 4.17
C LYS A 398 2.82 -19.62 5.64
N LYS A 399 3.03 -20.67 6.45
CA LYS A 399 3.44 -20.57 7.86
C LYS A 399 4.57 -19.54 7.92
N LYS A 400 4.30 -18.30 8.38
CA LYS A 400 5.35 -17.30 8.59
C LYS A 400 6.29 -17.92 9.61
N THR A 401 7.50 -18.24 9.19
CA THR A 401 8.58 -18.59 10.11
C THR A 401 8.89 -17.37 10.96
N ALA A 402 9.60 -17.53 12.08
CA ALA A 402 10.05 -16.40 12.90
C ALA A 402 10.87 -15.37 12.08
N GLU A 403 11.34 -15.75 10.89
CA GLU A 403 12.06 -14.91 9.92
C GLU A 403 11.17 -13.97 9.08
N ASP A 404 9.84 -14.14 9.06
CA ASP A 404 8.88 -13.35 8.27
C ASP A 404 8.10 -12.30 9.11
N GLY A 405 8.56 -12.02 10.34
CA GLY A 405 7.89 -11.12 11.28
C GLY A 405 8.06 -9.64 10.91
N ASN A 406 7.05 -9.04 10.27
CA ASN A 406 6.99 -7.59 10.08
C ASN A 406 7.02 -6.90 11.45
N VAL A 407 7.98 -6.01 11.67
CA VAL A 407 8.18 -5.30 12.94
C VAL A 407 6.91 -4.56 13.36
N GLU A 408 6.23 -3.94 12.39
CA GLU A 408 5.03 -3.12 12.57
C GLU A 408 3.74 -3.95 12.80
N ASP A 409 3.84 -5.29 12.72
CA ASP A 409 2.78 -6.23 13.11
C ASP A 409 2.76 -6.50 14.64
N ALA A 410 3.74 -5.96 15.39
CA ALA A 410 3.73 -6.04 16.85
C ALA A 410 2.70 -5.11 17.51
N HIS A 411 2.19 -4.11 16.77
CA HIS A 411 1.20 -3.17 17.27
C HIS A 411 -0.21 -3.77 17.32
N GLU A 412 -1.10 -3.06 18.01
CA GLU A 412 -2.53 -3.33 17.94
C GLU A 412 -3.10 -2.75 16.62
N ALA A 413 -4.28 -3.21 16.22
CA ALA A 413 -5.07 -2.60 15.16
C ALA A 413 -5.55 -1.20 15.56
N ILE A 414 -5.94 -0.41 14.56
CA ILE A 414 -6.51 0.92 14.73
C ILE A 414 -7.94 0.77 15.27
N ARG A 415 -8.17 1.25 16.49
CA ARG A 415 -9.49 1.27 17.14
C ARG A 415 -9.63 2.47 18.09
N PRO A 416 -10.85 2.81 18.52
CA PRO A 416 -11.05 3.77 19.60
C PRO A 416 -10.43 3.27 20.91
N THR A 417 -9.91 4.20 21.70
CA THR A 417 -9.47 3.94 23.09
C THR A 417 -10.66 3.74 24.02
N ASP A 418 -11.70 4.55 23.85
CA ASP A 418 -13.01 4.38 24.47
C ASP A 418 -14.08 4.07 23.42
N MET A 419 -14.66 2.87 23.49
CA MET A 419 -15.72 2.43 22.58
C MET A 419 -17.07 3.09 22.85
N LYS A 420 -17.30 3.66 24.04
CA LYS A 420 -18.56 4.34 24.39
C LYS A 420 -18.63 5.74 23.79
N LEU A 421 -17.49 6.40 23.60
CA LEU A 421 -17.39 7.70 22.97
C LEU A 421 -17.85 7.62 21.51
N LYS A 422 -18.82 8.45 21.15
CA LYS A 422 -19.30 8.60 19.76
C LYS A 422 -18.63 9.80 19.11
N ALA A 423 -18.59 9.83 17.78
CA ALA A 423 -17.98 10.93 17.03
C ALA A 423 -18.56 12.32 17.36
N SER A 424 -19.84 12.39 17.73
CA SER A 424 -20.50 13.63 18.17
C SER A 424 -20.01 14.13 19.54
N GLY A 425 -19.48 13.24 20.38
CA GLY A 425 -18.94 13.56 21.70
C GLY A 425 -17.45 13.90 21.68
N LEU A 426 -16.77 13.80 20.53
CA LEU A 426 -15.43 14.35 20.37
C LEU A 426 -15.50 15.87 20.54
N GLY A 427 -14.51 16.44 21.24
CA GLY A 427 -14.40 17.88 21.47
C GLY A 427 -14.17 18.70 20.20
N GLU A 428 -13.35 19.75 20.30
CA GLU A 428 -12.98 20.57 19.15
C GLU A 428 -12.03 19.82 18.21
N VAL A 429 -12.63 19.07 17.28
CA VAL A 429 -11.95 18.26 16.28
C VAL A 429 -12.56 18.58 14.92
N ALA A 430 -11.73 18.70 13.88
CA ALA A 430 -12.19 19.00 12.52
C ALA A 430 -13.25 17.98 12.05
N ALA A 431 -14.25 18.45 11.29
CA ALA A 431 -15.36 17.61 10.84
C ALA A 431 -14.91 16.36 10.05
N LYS A 432 -13.88 16.51 9.19
CA LYS A 432 -13.27 15.37 8.48
C LYS A 432 -12.66 14.34 9.42
N THR A 433 -11.96 14.79 10.47
CA THR A 433 -11.35 13.95 11.49
C THR A 433 -12.42 13.22 12.32
N LYS A 434 -13.55 13.88 12.63
CA LYS A 434 -14.71 13.22 13.27
C LYS A 434 -15.31 12.10 12.39
N ARG A 435 -15.39 12.30 11.07
CA ARG A 435 -15.84 11.27 10.11
C ARG A 435 -14.87 10.08 10.06
N VAL A 436 -13.56 10.33 10.10
CA VAL A 436 -12.53 9.28 10.17
C VAL A 436 -12.67 8.48 11.47
N TYR A 437 -12.86 9.14 12.61
CA TYR A 437 -13.11 8.46 13.88
C TYR A 437 -14.38 7.61 13.86
N ASP A 438 -15.48 8.14 13.31
CA ASP A 438 -16.75 7.40 13.19
C ASP A 438 -16.58 6.13 12.35
N LEU A 439 -15.85 6.22 11.23
CA LEU A 439 -15.49 5.07 10.40
C LEU A 439 -14.68 4.03 11.19
N ILE A 440 -13.66 4.47 11.93
CA ILE A 440 -12.85 3.59 12.78
C ILE A 440 -13.74 2.86 13.79
N ARG A 441 -14.58 3.60 14.53
CA ARG A 441 -15.45 3.06 15.56
C ARG A 441 -16.47 2.05 15.01
N LYS A 442 -17.18 2.41 13.94
CA LYS A 442 -18.16 1.53 13.28
C LYS A 442 -17.51 0.25 12.78
N HIS A 443 -16.33 0.36 12.19
CA HIS A 443 -15.59 -0.80 11.69
C HIS A 443 -15.05 -1.68 12.83
N THR A 444 -14.59 -1.10 13.94
CA THR A 444 -14.24 -1.85 15.14
C THR A 444 -15.45 -2.63 15.67
N LEU A 445 -16.63 -2.02 15.77
CA LEU A 445 -17.85 -2.72 16.19
C LEU A 445 -18.19 -3.88 15.24
N ALA A 446 -18.18 -3.63 13.93
CA ALA A 446 -18.44 -4.63 12.90
C ALA A 446 -17.50 -5.85 13.02
N ALA A 447 -16.21 -5.63 13.27
CA ALA A 447 -15.22 -6.71 13.42
C ALA A 447 -15.53 -7.68 14.58
N PHE A 448 -16.35 -7.28 15.54
CA PHE A 448 -16.73 -8.06 16.73
C PHE A 448 -18.20 -8.50 16.77
N MET A 449 -18.92 -8.31 15.67
CA MET A 449 -20.28 -8.82 15.47
C MET A 449 -20.31 -10.19 14.78
N VAL A 450 -21.48 -10.83 14.79
CA VAL A 450 -21.71 -12.09 14.07
C VAL A 450 -21.58 -11.93 12.54
N PRO A 451 -21.23 -13.01 11.81
CA PRO A 451 -21.16 -12.99 10.35
C PRO A 451 -22.45 -12.51 9.67
N MET A 452 -22.33 -11.97 8.47
CA MET A 452 -23.47 -11.62 7.62
C MET A 452 -23.82 -12.81 6.73
N HIS A 453 -25.11 -13.14 6.59
CA HIS A 453 -25.59 -14.17 5.68
C HIS A 453 -26.21 -13.52 4.45
N THR A 454 -25.59 -13.75 3.30
CA THR A 454 -26.10 -13.28 2.00
C THR A 454 -26.66 -14.45 1.21
N SER A 455 -27.80 -14.26 0.55
CA SER A 455 -28.34 -15.23 -0.40
C SER A 455 -28.35 -14.64 -1.81
N ARG A 456 -28.01 -15.47 -2.78
CA ARG A 456 -28.18 -15.21 -4.21
C ARG A 456 -29.29 -16.13 -4.71
N VAL A 457 -30.23 -15.58 -5.47
CA VAL A 457 -31.28 -16.34 -6.15
C VAL A 457 -31.13 -16.18 -7.64
N GLU A 458 -31.30 -17.26 -8.38
CA GLU A 458 -31.31 -17.28 -9.84
C GLU A 458 -32.51 -18.08 -10.33
N ALA A 459 -33.33 -17.47 -11.20
CA ALA A 459 -34.46 -18.12 -11.84
C ALA A 459 -34.30 -18.01 -13.36
N THR A 460 -34.08 -19.15 -14.01
CA THR A 460 -34.05 -19.23 -15.47
C THR A 460 -35.47 -19.36 -16.00
N VAL A 461 -35.83 -18.51 -16.96
CA VAL A 461 -37.14 -18.49 -17.62
C VAL A 461 -36.95 -18.87 -19.08
N SER A 462 -37.67 -19.91 -19.52
CA SER A 462 -37.75 -20.34 -20.91
C SER A 462 -39.04 -19.85 -21.57
N PHE A 463 -38.97 -19.50 -22.84
CA PHE A 463 -40.14 -19.19 -23.63
C PHE A 463 -39.95 -19.59 -25.09
N THR A 464 -41.06 -19.81 -25.79
CA THR A 464 -41.08 -20.14 -27.21
C THR A 464 -41.69 -18.98 -27.98
N SER A 465 -41.02 -18.56 -29.05
CA SER A 465 -41.53 -17.53 -29.96
C SER A 465 -42.42 -18.15 -31.05
N SER A 466 -43.21 -17.34 -31.76
CA SER A 466 -43.97 -17.78 -32.95
C SER A 466 -43.08 -18.29 -34.10
N SER A 467 -41.76 -18.08 -34.03
CA SER A 467 -40.77 -18.68 -34.93
C SER A 467 -40.51 -20.17 -34.64
N GLY A 468 -41.05 -20.71 -33.55
CA GLY A 468 -40.83 -22.09 -33.10
C GLY A 468 -39.51 -22.30 -32.34
N LYS A 469 -38.67 -21.26 -32.21
CA LYS A 469 -37.42 -21.32 -31.44
C LYS A 469 -37.66 -21.10 -29.94
N GLU A 470 -36.88 -21.81 -29.12
CA GLU A 470 -36.85 -21.67 -27.66
C GLU A 470 -35.72 -20.74 -27.21
N PHE A 471 -36.04 -19.86 -26.26
CA PHE A 471 -35.13 -18.87 -25.68
C PHE A 471 -35.14 -18.95 -24.16
N LEU A 472 -34.08 -18.44 -23.56
CA LEU A 472 -33.84 -18.39 -22.13
C LEU A 472 -33.46 -16.97 -21.71
N PHE A 473 -33.83 -16.59 -20.50
CA PHE A 473 -33.21 -15.49 -19.77
C PHE A 473 -33.16 -15.82 -18.28
N THR A 474 -32.29 -15.15 -17.53
CA THR A 474 -32.13 -15.39 -16.09
C THR A 474 -32.46 -14.14 -15.31
N LEU A 475 -33.39 -14.27 -14.34
CA LEU A 475 -33.60 -13.30 -13.28
C LEU A 475 -32.66 -13.63 -12.13
N GLN A 476 -32.01 -12.62 -11.56
CA GLN A 476 -31.04 -12.82 -10.48
C GLN A 476 -31.08 -11.69 -9.47
N GLY A 477 -30.84 -12.02 -8.20
CA GLY A 477 -30.76 -11.03 -7.14
C GLY A 477 -29.92 -11.51 -5.97
N LYS A 478 -29.22 -10.58 -5.33
CA LYS A 478 -28.49 -10.79 -4.08
C LYS A 478 -29.20 -10.05 -2.94
N HIS A 479 -29.34 -10.67 -1.77
CA HIS A 479 -29.96 -10.05 -0.60
C HIS A 479 -29.29 -10.51 0.71
N ALA A 480 -29.15 -9.61 1.68
CA ALA A 480 -28.73 -9.97 3.05
C ALA A 480 -29.92 -10.57 3.81
N VAL A 481 -29.87 -11.87 4.07
CA VAL A 481 -30.90 -12.57 4.86
C VAL A 481 -30.74 -12.23 6.33
N GLU A 482 -29.49 -12.24 6.81
CA GLU A 482 -29.14 -11.78 8.15
C GLU A 482 -28.00 -10.78 8.01
N PRO A 483 -28.22 -9.49 8.33
CA PRO A 483 -27.24 -8.45 8.05
C PRO A 483 -25.99 -8.55 8.94
N GLY A 484 -26.08 -9.15 10.12
CA GLY A 484 -24.95 -9.37 11.02
C GLY A 484 -24.14 -8.09 11.27
N TRP A 485 -22.82 -8.17 11.10
CA TRP A 485 -21.89 -7.04 11.25
C TRP A 485 -22.16 -5.84 10.34
N SER A 486 -22.84 -6.01 9.20
CA SER A 486 -23.08 -4.89 8.26
C SER A 486 -23.91 -3.77 8.88
N LEU A 487 -24.77 -4.08 9.86
CA LEU A 487 -25.58 -3.11 10.60
C LEU A 487 -24.74 -2.01 11.28
N ALA A 488 -23.52 -2.32 11.71
CA ALA A 488 -22.65 -1.33 12.33
C ALA A 488 -22.10 -0.31 11.33
N LEU A 489 -21.97 -0.68 10.06
CA LEU A 489 -21.45 0.23 9.03
C LEU A 489 -22.54 1.10 8.42
N THR A 490 -23.74 0.53 8.26
CA THR A 490 -24.81 1.15 7.46
C THR A 490 -25.90 1.83 8.29
N GLY A 491 -25.92 1.57 9.60
CA GLY A 491 -26.92 2.10 10.53
C GLY A 491 -28.23 1.30 10.52
N LYS A 492 -29.09 1.53 11.52
CA LYS A 492 -30.40 0.87 11.62
C LYS A 492 -31.29 1.35 10.44
N GLY A 493 -31.60 0.45 9.51
CA GLY A 493 -32.63 0.67 8.47
C GLY A 493 -32.17 0.69 7.02
N SER A 494 -30.86 0.62 6.73
CA SER A 494 -30.35 0.48 5.37
C SER A 494 -29.27 -0.58 5.35
N ALA A 495 -29.55 -1.80 4.90
CA ALA A 495 -28.49 -2.77 4.65
C ALA A 495 -27.92 -2.52 3.25
N SER A 496 -26.95 -1.60 3.10
CA SER A 496 -26.15 -1.61 1.87
C SER A 496 -25.45 -2.96 1.81
N THR A 497 -25.85 -3.80 0.87
CA THR A 497 -25.39 -5.19 0.79
C THR A 497 -24.12 -5.31 -0.05
N GLU A 498 -23.60 -4.16 -0.51
CA GLU A 498 -22.28 -4.02 -1.13
C GLU A 498 -21.21 -4.28 -0.07
N THR A 499 -20.59 -5.44 -0.19
CA THR A 499 -19.46 -5.86 0.65
C THR A 499 -18.17 -5.27 0.11
N ASP A 500 -17.13 -5.22 0.95
CA ASP A 500 -15.78 -4.89 0.46
C ASP A 500 -15.38 -5.80 -0.71
N MET A 501 -15.76 -7.09 -0.68
CA MET A 501 -15.51 -8.03 -1.78
C MET A 501 -16.19 -7.61 -3.08
N ASP A 502 -17.44 -7.17 -3.03
CA ASP A 502 -18.16 -6.73 -4.24
C ASP A 502 -17.47 -5.50 -4.86
N LEU A 503 -16.93 -4.62 -4.01
CA LEU A 503 -16.24 -3.43 -4.45
C LEU A 503 -14.87 -3.77 -5.03
N ASP A 504 -14.13 -4.69 -4.41
CA ASP A 504 -12.86 -5.20 -4.93
C ASP A 504 -13.05 -5.93 -6.28
N ASP A 505 -14.13 -6.70 -6.40
CA ASP A 505 -14.55 -7.35 -7.64
C ASP A 505 -14.81 -6.30 -8.73
N LEU A 506 -15.61 -5.26 -8.41
CA LEU A 506 -15.91 -4.17 -9.33
C LEU A 506 -14.65 -3.40 -9.77
N GLU A 507 -13.72 -3.10 -8.84
CA GLU A 507 -12.44 -2.46 -9.16
C GLU A 507 -11.55 -3.32 -10.07
N ASN A 508 -11.70 -4.64 -9.99
CA ASN A 508 -10.99 -5.58 -10.85
C ASN A 508 -11.74 -5.92 -12.15
N GLY A 509 -12.86 -5.26 -12.43
CA GLY A 509 -13.66 -5.49 -13.64
C GLY A 509 -14.50 -6.76 -13.61
N VAL A 510 -14.73 -7.32 -12.41
CA VAL A 510 -15.59 -8.48 -12.20
C VAL A 510 -17.04 -8.01 -12.04
N ALA A 511 -17.95 -8.63 -12.80
CA ALA A 511 -19.36 -8.31 -12.71
C ALA A 511 -19.95 -8.81 -11.38
N VAL A 512 -20.55 -7.90 -10.63
CA VAL A 512 -21.23 -8.19 -9.37
C VAL A 512 -22.73 -8.30 -9.60
N VAL A 513 -23.37 -9.31 -8.99
CA VAL A 513 -24.83 -9.41 -9.00
C VAL A 513 -25.43 -8.32 -8.15
N GLN A 514 -26.38 -7.60 -8.74
CA GLN A 514 -27.05 -6.49 -8.08
C GLN A 514 -27.76 -6.94 -6.80
N THR A 515 -27.65 -6.07 -5.80
CA THR A 515 -28.41 -6.21 -4.57
C THR A 515 -29.85 -5.80 -4.84
N VAL A 516 -30.80 -6.63 -4.42
CA VAL A 516 -32.24 -6.41 -4.59
C VAL A 516 -32.93 -6.28 -3.24
N SER A 517 -34.14 -5.70 -3.25
CA SER A 517 -34.98 -5.65 -2.06
C SER A 517 -35.37 -7.06 -1.58
N GLY A 518 -35.69 -7.21 -0.29
CA GLY A 518 -36.11 -8.51 0.25
C GLY A 518 -37.41 -9.03 -0.39
N GLU A 519 -38.30 -8.12 -0.81
CA GLU A 519 -39.54 -8.45 -1.51
C GLU A 519 -39.26 -8.92 -2.95
N GLU A 520 -38.37 -8.23 -3.67
CA GLU A 520 -37.94 -8.63 -5.01
C GLU A 520 -37.21 -9.98 -4.98
N PHE A 521 -36.31 -10.19 -4.01
CA PHE A 521 -35.63 -11.47 -3.80
C PHE A 521 -36.64 -12.61 -3.62
N LYS A 522 -37.63 -12.42 -2.74
CA LYS A 522 -38.70 -13.40 -2.51
C LYS A 522 -39.58 -13.57 -3.74
N ALA A 523 -39.82 -12.51 -4.52
CA ALA A 523 -40.59 -12.61 -5.75
C ALA A 523 -39.90 -13.55 -6.75
N ILE A 524 -38.58 -13.43 -6.95
CA ILE A 524 -37.78 -14.33 -7.79
C ILE A 524 -37.78 -15.76 -7.23
N GLU A 525 -37.54 -15.93 -5.93
CA GLU A 525 -37.51 -17.26 -5.25
C GLU A 525 -38.84 -18.01 -5.38
N ASN A 526 -39.96 -17.31 -5.36
CA ASN A 526 -41.30 -17.89 -5.40
C ASN A 526 -41.83 -18.13 -6.82
N LEU A 527 -41.05 -17.86 -7.86
CA LEU A 527 -41.40 -18.20 -9.23
C LEU A 527 -41.50 -19.73 -9.37
N LYS A 528 -42.72 -20.25 -9.50
CA LYS A 528 -42.95 -21.71 -9.59
C LYS A 528 -42.76 -22.22 -11.01
N ALA A 529 -42.07 -23.36 -11.15
CA ALA A 529 -42.21 -24.20 -12.33
C ALA A 529 -43.65 -24.73 -12.40
N ALA A 530 -44.37 -24.31 -13.43
CA ALA A 530 -45.70 -24.79 -13.80
C ALA A 530 -46.83 -24.60 -12.77
N SER A 531 -47.55 -23.47 -12.86
CA SER A 531 -49.01 -23.44 -12.64
C SER A 531 -49.66 -22.16 -13.17
N GLY A 532 -50.17 -22.24 -14.41
CA GLY A 532 -51.48 -21.71 -14.81
C GLY A 532 -51.72 -20.19 -14.90
N ARG A 533 -51.00 -19.30 -14.22
CA ARG A 533 -51.24 -17.85 -14.35
C ARG A 533 -50.46 -17.28 -15.52
N ARG A 534 -51.17 -16.91 -16.59
CA ARG A 534 -50.62 -16.23 -17.78
C ARG A 534 -49.98 -14.86 -17.46
N ASP A 535 -50.23 -14.30 -16.28
CA ASP A 535 -49.93 -12.90 -15.95
C ASP A 535 -48.77 -12.69 -14.94
N ALA A 536 -47.95 -13.72 -14.68
CA ALA A 536 -46.89 -13.63 -13.67
C ALA A 536 -45.60 -12.96 -14.18
N ILE A 537 -45.31 -13.09 -15.48
CA ILE A 537 -44.12 -12.56 -16.14
C ILE A 537 -44.53 -11.92 -17.47
N ARG A 538 -44.14 -10.66 -17.67
CA ARG A 538 -44.33 -9.92 -18.93
C ARG A 538 -42.99 -9.36 -19.37
N VAL A 539 -42.59 -9.61 -20.61
CA VAL A 539 -41.35 -9.08 -21.17
C VAL A 539 -41.69 -8.01 -22.21
N GLU A 540 -41.08 -6.83 -22.08
CA GLU A 540 -41.20 -5.77 -23.08
C GLU A 540 -40.48 -6.11 -24.38
N LYS A 541 -40.69 -5.29 -25.42
CA LYS A 541 -40.02 -5.47 -26.70
C LYS A 541 -38.49 -5.46 -26.51
N PRO A 542 -37.78 -6.55 -26.89
CA PRO A 542 -36.34 -6.59 -26.74
C PRO A 542 -35.66 -5.60 -27.68
N GLN A 543 -34.58 -4.99 -27.19
CA GLN A 543 -33.71 -4.12 -27.94
C GLN A 543 -32.30 -4.70 -27.98
N VAL A 544 -31.69 -4.66 -29.17
CA VAL A 544 -30.28 -5.01 -29.32
C VAL A 544 -29.45 -3.92 -28.63
N THR A 545 -28.71 -4.31 -27.60
CA THR A 545 -27.90 -3.41 -26.78
C THR A 545 -26.43 -3.74 -26.95
N GLU A 546 -25.60 -2.72 -27.17
CA GLU A 546 -24.15 -2.86 -27.13
C GLU A 546 -23.68 -3.07 -25.68
N ILE A 547 -23.07 -4.22 -25.42
CA ILE A 547 -22.50 -4.62 -24.14
C ILE A 547 -20.99 -4.44 -24.23
N ARG A 548 -20.51 -3.41 -23.53
CA ARG A 548 -19.09 -3.14 -23.43
C ARG A 548 -18.47 -3.97 -22.30
N PRO A 549 -17.37 -4.70 -22.57
CA PRO A 549 -16.65 -5.39 -21.52
C PRO A 549 -16.12 -4.36 -20.51
N THR A 550 -16.25 -4.65 -19.21
CA THR A 550 -15.82 -3.73 -18.15
C THR A 550 -14.35 -3.96 -17.84
N PRO A 551 -13.44 -3.03 -18.16
CA PRO A 551 -12.04 -3.17 -17.75
C PRO A 551 -11.91 -2.99 -16.23
N PRO A 552 -10.80 -3.42 -15.62
CA PRO A 552 -10.48 -3.00 -14.27
C PRO A 552 -10.42 -1.47 -14.17
N LEU A 553 -10.72 -0.93 -13.00
CA LEU A 553 -10.60 0.50 -12.74
C LEU A 553 -9.13 0.88 -12.51
N PRO A 554 -8.72 2.13 -12.83
CA PRO A 554 -7.44 2.63 -12.37
C PRO A 554 -7.41 2.65 -10.83
N PHE A 555 -6.21 2.63 -10.25
CA PHE A 555 -6.07 2.63 -8.79
C PHE A 555 -6.61 3.95 -8.19
N SER A 556 -7.36 3.87 -7.11
CA SER A 556 -7.45 4.99 -6.15
C SER A 556 -6.16 5.06 -5.32
N GLU A 557 -5.93 6.13 -4.54
CA GLU A 557 -4.75 6.18 -3.67
C GLU A 557 -4.76 5.00 -2.67
N GLY A 558 -5.91 4.73 -2.07
CA GLY A 558 -6.12 3.61 -1.16
C GLY A 558 -6.02 2.24 -1.83
N GLY A 559 -6.47 2.09 -3.08
CA GLY A 559 -6.28 0.86 -3.86
C GLY A 559 -4.81 0.59 -4.17
N LEU A 560 -4.05 1.64 -4.53
CA LEU A 560 -2.60 1.54 -4.72
C LEU A 560 -1.88 1.17 -3.42
N ILE A 561 -2.24 1.80 -2.29
CA ILE A 561 -1.65 1.50 -0.98
C ILE A 561 -1.93 0.06 -0.57
N GLN A 562 -3.15 -0.44 -0.80
CA GLN A 562 -3.50 -1.82 -0.52
C GLN A 562 -2.70 -2.79 -1.41
N GLU A 563 -2.50 -2.47 -2.69
CA GLU A 563 -1.67 -3.25 -3.60
C GLU A 563 -0.20 -3.26 -3.15
N LEU A 564 0.36 -2.12 -2.73
CA LEU A 564 1.72 -2.04 -2.18
C LEU A 564 1.88 -2.93 -0.94
N LYS A 565 0.93 -2.86 -0.01
CA LYS A 565 0.89 -3.74 1.18
C LYS A 565 0.85 -5.22 0.78
N ASN A 566 -0.02 -5.60 -0.14
CA ASN A 566 -0.18 -6.99 -0.60
C ASN A 566 1.11 -7.55 -1.21
N ASN A 567 1.91 -6.68 -1.85
CA ASN A 567 3.20 -7.03 -2.43
C ASN A 567 4.39 -6.90 -1.44
N GLY A 568 4.15 -6.52 -0.18
CA GLY A 568 5.19 -6.33 0.83
C GLY A 568 6.07 -5.09 0.62
N VAL A 569 5.61 -4.14 -0.20
CA VAL A 569 6.32 -2.91 -0.53
C VAL A 569 5.75 -1.75 0.27
N GLY A 570 6.64 -0.92 0.83
CA GLY A 570 6.24 0.15 1.73
C GLY A 570 5.73 -0.37 3.08
N ARG A 571 5.41 0.57 3.96
CA ARG A 571 5.01 0.35 5.36
C ARG A 571 4.01 1.43 5.77
N PRO A 572 3.17 1.22 6.80
CA PRO A 572 2.30 2.24 7.40
C PRO A 572 2.92 3.63 7.48
N SER A 573 4.17 3.74 7.95
CA SER A 573 4.93 5.00 8.04
C SER A 573 5.18 5.70 6.70
N THR A 574 5.06 5.01 5.58
CA THR A 574 5.46 5.50 4.24
C THR A 574 4.33 5.56 3.22
N TYR A 575 3.21 4.87 3.42
CA TYR A 575 2.13 4.79 2.42
C TYR A 575 1.63 6.17 1.93
N PRO A 576 1.24 7.12 2.81
CA PRO A 576 0.78 8.43 2.36
C PRO A 576 1.90 9.23 1.67
N MET A 577 3.13 9.10 2.17
CA MET A 577 4.29 9.80 1.63
C MET A 577 4.67 9.35 0.22
N ILE A 578 4.45 8.07 -0.12
CA ILE A 578 4.69 7.54 -1.47
C ILE A 578 3.78 8.27 -2.47
N VAL A 579 2.47 8.30 -2.21
CA VAL A 579 1.48 8.94 -3.10
C VAL A 579 1.75 10.44 -3.20
N LYS A 580 1.95 11.11 -2.06
CA LYS A 580 2.31 12.53 -1.99
C LYS A 580 3.55 12.86 -2.83
N THR A 581 4.58 12.03 -2.76
CA THR A 581 5.82 12.24 -3.53
C THR A 581 5.60 12.10 -5.04
N LEU A 582 4.78 11.13 -5.47
CA LEU A 582 4.46 10.95 -6.89
C LEU A 582 3.68 12.15 -7.45
N LEU A 583 2.73 12.68 -6.68
CA LEU A 583 1.96 13.89 -7.03
C LEU A 583 2.86 15.14 -7.08
N ALA A 584 3.66 15.37 -6.03
CA ALA A 584 4.55 16.53 -5.96
C ALA A 584 5.60 16.56 -7.08
N ARG A 585 5.97 15.40 -7.62
CA ARG A 585 6.88 15.26 -8.77
C ARG A 585 6.18 15.32 -10.13
N SER A 586 4.84 15.45 -10.15
CA SER A 586 4.02 15.45 -11.36
C SER A 586 4.16 14.17 -12.19
N TYR A 587 4.47 13.04 -11.55
CA TYR A 587 4.50 11.73 -12.22
C TYR A 587 3.12 11.11 -12.34
N ILE A 588 2.23 11.47 -11.43
CA ILE A 588 0.82 11.10 -11.49
C ILE A 588 -0.06 12.33 -11.28
N THR A 589 -1.31 12.19 -11.68
CA THR A 589 -2.42 13.10 -11.37
C THR A 589 -3.57 12.27 -10.80
N VAL A 590 -4.45 12.89 -10.03
CA VAL A 590 -5.70 12.26 -9.58
C VAL A 590 -6.85 12.86 -10.36
N VAL A 591 -7.59 12.01 -11.09
CA VAL A 591 -8.80 12.38 -11.84
C VAL A 591 -9.92 11.49 -11.33
N ASP A 592 -11.03 12.10 -10.86
CA ASP A 592 -12.17 11.38 -10.27
C ASP A 592 -11.78 10.39 -9.15
N GLY A 593 -10.83 10.79 -8.31
CA GLY A 593 -10.31 9.95 -7.22
C GLY A 593 -9.42 8.78 -7.67
N ARG A 594 -9.00 8.77 -8.94
CA ARG A 594 -8.16 7.71 -9.54
C ARG A 594 -6.80 8.25 -9.99
N CYS A 595 -5.75 7.53 -9.64
CA CYS A 595 -4.38 7.80 -10.04
C CYS A 595 -4.19 7.52 -11.54
N LYS A 596 -3.68 8.52 -12.26
CA LYS A 596 -3.30 8.42 -13.66
C LYS A 596 -1.87 8.90 -13.87
N THR A 597 -1.10 8.14 -14.62
CA THR A 597 0.30 8.41 -14.98
C THR A 597 0.36 9.56 -15.98
N THR A 598 1.25 10.52 -15.75
CA THR A 598 1.55 11.59 -16.72
C THR A 598 2.54 11.11 -17.79
N ASP A 599 2.72 11.86 -18.87
CA ASP A 599 3.73 11.53 -19.90
C ASP A 599 5.14 11.44 -19.31
N VAL A 600 5.47 12.36 -18.38
CA VAL A 600 6.74 12.32 -17.64
C VAL A 600 6.80 11.08 -16.74
N GLY A 601 5.69 10.71 -16.07
CA GLY A 601 5.61 9.49 -15.28
C GLY A 601 5.85 8.23 -16.10
N ARG A 602 5.27 8.13 -17.30
CA ARG A 602 5.48 7.01 -18.23
C ARG A 602 6.93 6.92 -18.68
N LEU A 603 7.52 8.05 -19.04
CA LEU A 603 8.93 8.14 -19.39
C LEU A 603 9.85 7.67 -18.24
N VAL A 604 9.53 8.06 -16.99
CA VAL A 604 10.26 7.61 -15.81
C VAL A 604 10.14 6.10 -15.65
N VAL A 605 8.95 5.52 -15.83
CA VAL A 605 8.73 4.07 -15.76
C VAL A 605 9.57 3.35 -16.82
N ASP A 606 9.45 3.75 -18.08
CA ASP A 606 10.13 3.09 -19.21
C ASP A 606 11.64 3.16 -19.06
N THR A 607 12.16 4.33 -18.68
CA THR A 607 13.60 4.51 -18.43
C THR A 607 14.04 3.67 -17.24
N SER A 608 13.30 3.70 -16.14
CA SER A 608 13.65 2.97 -14.92
C SER A 608 13.65 1.45 -15.14
N LYS A 609 12.68 0.92 -15.88
CA LYS A 609 12.61 -0.52 -16.24
C LYS A 609 13.76 -0.93 -17.16
N THR A 610 14.20 -0.04 -18.05
CA THR A 610 15.31 -0.31 -18.97
C THR A 610 16.67 -0.24 -18.26
N THR A 611 16.85 0.73 -17.35
CA THR A 611 18.12 0.98 -16.67
C THR A 611 18.30 0.12 -15.41
N PHE A 612 17.22 -0.12 -14.66
CA PHE A 612 17.25 -0.77 -13.35
C PHE A 612 16.25 -1.92 -13.22
N PRO A 613 16.16 -2.85 -14.20
CA PRO A 613 15.05 -3.79 -14.33
C PRO A 613 14.72 -4.53 -13.03
N SER A 614 15.73 -4.97 -12.29
CA SER A 614 15.51 -5.69 -11.04
C SER A 614 15.45 -4.81 -9.79
N ILE A 615 15.98 -3.59 -9.77
CA ILE A 615 15.90 -2.74 -8.54
C ILE A 615 14.50 -2.15 -8.40
N VAL A 616 13.89 -1.76 -9.51
CA VAL A 616 12.54 -1.19 -9.53
C VAL A 616 11.46 -2.27 -9.62
N ASP A 617 11.87 -3.54 -9.67
CA ASP A 617 10.98 -4.67 -9.50
C ASP A 617 10.39 -4.68 -8.07
N ILE A 618 9.12 -5.03 -8.01
CA ILE A 618 8.35 -5.08 -6.77
C ILE A 618 8.90 -6.17 -5.84
N GLY A 619 9.25 -7.34 -6.39
CA GLY A 619 9.81 -8.46 -5.64
C GLY A 619 11.16 -8.12 -5.00
N PHE A 620 12.03 -7.41 -5.73
CA PHE A 620 13.29 -6.91 -5.17
C PHE A 620 13.07 -5.90 -4.06
N THR A 621 12.16 -4.94 -4.25
CA THR A 621 11.84 -3.95 -3.21
C THR A 621 11.32 -4.65 -1.95
N SER A 622 10.42 -5.62 -2.12
CA SER A 622 9.86 -6.45 -1.05
C SER A 622 10.95 -7.27 -0.34
N SER A 623 11.93 -7.83 -1.06
CA SER A 623 13.01 -8.62 -0.45
C SER A 623 13.93 -7.78 0.44
N PHE A 624 14.22 -6.53 0.06
CA PHE A 624 14.97 -5.60 0.91
C PHE A 624 14.19 -5.15 2.14
N GLU A 625 12.88 -4.96 2.02
CA GLU A 625 12.03 -4.69 3.19
C GLU A 625 12.06 -5.87 4.19
N LYS A 626 12.08 -7.12 3.71
CA LYS A 626 12.27 -8.29 4.59
C LYS A 626 13.66 -8.34 5.23
N LYS A 627 14.72 -7.98 4.50
CA LYS A 627 16.08 -7.89 5.04
C LYS A 627 16.17 -6.83 6.15
N LEU A 628 15.46 -5.70 6.00
CA LEU A 628 15.34 -4.69 7.05
C LEU A 628 14.57 -5.21 8.27
N ASP A 629 13.47 -5.93 8.06
CA ASP A 629 12.71 -6.53 9.17
C ASP A 629 13.55 -7.59 9.92
N ARG A 630 14.41 -8.33 9.21
CA ARG A 630 15.37 -9.30 9.80
C ARG A 630 16.46 -8.61 10.63
N ILE A 631 16.96 -7.44 10.21
CA ILE A 631 17.86 -6.61 11.02
C ILE A 631 17.15 -6.16 12.30
N ALA A 632 15.92 -5.68 12.19
CA ALA A 632 15.16 -5.18 13.33
C ALA A 632 14.76 -6.30 14.31
N LYS A 633 14.41 -7.49 13.81
CA LYS A 633 13.99 -8.65 14.59
C LYS A 633 14.74 -9.91 14.13
N PRO A 634 15.98 -10.11 14.60
CA PRO A 634 16.77 -11.27 14.19
C PRO A 634 16.16 -12.60 14.67
N ALA A 635 16.30 -13.65 13.86
CA ALA A 635 15.89 -14.99 14.23
C ALA A 635 16.69 -15.47 15.47
N ASN A 636 15.98 -15.98 16.49
CA ASN A 636 16.53 -16.36 17.80
C ASN A 636 17.10 -15.22 18.65
N GLY A 637 16.81 -13.95 18.31
CA GLY A 637 17.21 -12.79 19.12
C GLY A 637 18.67 -12.36 18.97
N ALA A 638 19.44 -12.98 18.08
CA ALA A 638 20.82 -12.60 17.78
C ALA A 638 21.00 -12.35 16.28
N LEU A 639 21.57 -11.19 15.93
CA LEU A 639 21.95 -10.88 14.55
C LEU A 639 22.99 -11.90 14.07
N LYS A 640 22.97 -12.20 12.77
CA LYS A 640 24.07 -12.96 12.17
C LYS A 640 25.29 -12.05 12.14
N GLU A 641 26.27 -12.34 13.00
CA GLU A 641 27.57 -11.70 12.93
C GLU A 641 28.43 -12.41 11.89
N TYR A 642 28.79 -11.67 10.84
CA TYR A 642 29.88 -12.07 9.96
C TYR A 642 31.17 -11.57 10.59
N LYS A 643 32.28 -12.29 10.38
CA LYS A 643 33.57 -11.92 10.98
C LYS A 643 33.91 -10.46 10.65
N ASN A 644 33.75 -9.58 11.64
CA ASN A 644 33.97 -8.13 11.61
C ASN A 644 32.97 -7.28 10.79
N ILE A 645 31.78 -7.79 10.43
CA ILE A 645 30.78 -7.06 9.62
C ILE A 645 29.36 -7.33 10.12
N SER A 646 28.57 -6.27 10.27
CA SER A 646 27.17 -6.38 10.71
C SER A 646 26.24 -6.88 9.59
N GLU A 647 25.07 -7.38 9.97
CA GLU A 647 24.07 -7.76 8.97
C GLU A 647 23.58 -6.56 8.14
N ALA A 648 23.47 -5.38 8.75
CA ALA A 648 23.12 -4.14 8.06
C ALA A 648 24.17 -3.77 7.00
N ASP A 649 25.45 -3.92 7.32
CA ASP A 649 26.56 -3.71 6.38
C ASP A 649 26.49 -4.66 5.19
N VAL A 650 26.13 -5.93 5.40
CA VAL A 650 25.94 -6.90 4.30
C VAL A 650 24.78 -6.48 3.40
N VAL A 651 23.66 -6.04 3.98
CA VAL A 651 22.50 -5.56 3.23
C VAL A 651 22.86 -4.33 2.41
N LEU A 652 23.54 -3.34 2.99
CA LEU A 652 23.99 -2.13 2.30
C LEU A 652 25.03 -2.43 1.22
N SER A 653 26.00 -3.30 1.51
CA SER A 653 27.02 -3.77 0.56
C SER A 653 26.36 -4.45 -0.65
N SER A 654 25.39 -5.33 -0.40
CA SER A 654 24.62 -6.01 -1.43
C SER A 654 23.83 -5.02 -2.27
N PHE A 655 23.14 -4.06 -1.63
CA PHE A 655 22.35 -3.04 -2.31
C PHE A 655 23.21 -2.17 -3.23
N LEU A 656 24.29 -1.59 -2.70
CA LEU A 656 25.19 -0.71 -3.44
C LEU A 656 25.86 -1.45 -4.61
N SER A 657 26.36 -2.66 -4.36
CA SER A 657 27.00 -3.47 -5.40
C SER A 657 26.04 -3.84 -6.52
N LYS A 658 24.81 -4.27 -6.17
CA LYS A 658 23.76 -4.54 -7.17
C LYS A 658 23.43 -3.28 -7.96
N PHE A 659 23.26 -2.14 -7.29
CA PHE A 659 22.99 -0.86 -7.94
C PHE A 659 24.05 -0.49 -8.98
N LEU A 660 25.34 -0.52 -8.60
CA LEU A 660 26.45 -0.18 -9.49
C LEU A 660 26.57 -1.15 -10.67
N ASN A 661 26.31 -2.45 -10.45
CA ASN A 661 26.23 -3.43 -11.52
C ASN A 661 25.13 -3.11 -12.53
N TYR A 662 23.92 -2.75 -12.08
CA TYR A 662 22.85 -2.35 -12.99
C TYR A 662 23.19 -1.12 -13.81
N VAL A 663 23.82 -0.10 -13.21
CA VAL A 663 24.27 1.08 -13.97
C VAL A 663 25.32 0.69 -15.01
N THR A 664 26.24 -0.21 -14.67
CA THR A 664 27.26 -0.73 -15.59
C THR A 664 26.61 -1.46 -16.76
N GLU A 665 25.67 -2.37 -16.49
CA GLU A 665 24.93 -3.13 -17.50
C GLU A 665 24.04 -2.24 -18.38
N ALA A 666 23.33 -1.28 -17.79
CA ALA A 666 22.54 -0.31 -18.54
C ALA A 666 23.41 0.50 -19.51
N THR A 667 24.60 0.93 -19.06
CA THR A 667 25.55 1.65 -19.91
C THR A 667 26.05 0.76 -21.06
N ARG A 668 26.39 -0.51 -20.78
CA ARG A 668 26.76 -1.51 -21.80
C ARG A 668 25.66 -1.67 -22.85
N ASN A 669 24.43 -1.88 -22.41
CA ASN A 669 23.29 -2.10 -23.28
C ASN A 669 22.99 -0.88 -24.16
N GLN A 670 22.96 0.32 -23.57
CA GLN A 670 22.71 1.55 -24.34
C GLN A 670 23.79 1.81 -25.39
N ARG A 671 25.08 1.65 -25.04
CA ARG A 671 26.17 1.82 -26.00
C ARG A 671 26.10 0.77 -27.12
N ALA A 672 25.78 -0.48 -26.78
CA ALA A 672 25.59 -1.53 -27.78
C ALA A 672 24.44 -1.20 -28.76
N CYS A 673 23.31 -0.69 -28.26
CA CYS A 673 22.18 -0.27 -29.11
C CYS A 673 22.54 0.89 -30.05
N ILE A 674 23.33 1.87 -29.59
CA ILE A 674 23.76 2.99 -30.43
C ILE A 674 24.70 2.51 -31.54
N VAL A 675 25.62 1.61 -31.22
CA VAL A 675 26.56 1.04 -32.19
C VAL A 675 25.79 0.24 -33.24
N GLU A 676 24.89 -0.64 -32.80
CA GLU A 676 24.02 -1.42 -33.70
C GLU A 676 23.23 -0.49 -34.64
N ARG A 677 22.56 0.54 -34.10
CA ARG A 677 21.81 1.50 -34.91
C ARG A 677 22.68 2.27 -35.88
N SER A 678 23.87 2.70 -35.45
CA SER A 678 24.83 3.42 -36.29
C SER A 678 25.30 2.56 -37.46
N LEU A 679 25.55 1.26 -37.22
CA LEU A 679 25.91 0.30 -38.25
C LEU A 679 24.73 0.03 -39.21
N THR A 680 23.50 -0.11 -38.68
CA THR A 680 22.29 -0.28 -39.51
C THR A 680 22.06 0.92 -40.43
N LEU A 681 22.15 2.15 -39.90
CA LEU A 681 22.02 3.37 -40.69
C LEU A 681 23.10 3.49 -41.78
N LYS A 682 24.35 3.13 -41.45
CA LYS A 682 25.44 3.07 -42.43
C LYS A 682 25.14 2.07 -43.54
N ARG A 683 24.59 0.90 -43.22
CA ARG A 683 24.19 -0.12 -44.20
C ARG A 683 23.06 0.38 -45.11
N GLU A 684 22.04 1.00 -44.52
CA GLU A 684 20.90 1.59 -45.25
C GLU A 684 21.36 2.71 -46.21
N GLN A 685 22.28 3.57 -45.77
CA GLN A 685 22.82 4.68 -46.57
C GLN A 685 23.77 4.22 -47.69
N SER A 686 24.53 3.16 -47.45
CA SER A 686 25.53 2.66 -48.42
C SER A 686 24.96 1.73 -49.49
N ALA A 687 23.66 1.38 -49.42
CA ALA A 687 23.03 0.37 -50.29
C ALA A 687 23.89 -0.91 -50.41
N SER A 688 24.54 -1.28 -49.30
CA SER A 688 25.58 -2.32 -49.26
C SER A 688 25.01 -3.68 -49.68
N LYS A 689 25.76 -4.41 -50.53
CA LYS A 689 25.47 -5.80 -50.94
C LYS A 689 25.95 -6.84 -49.91
N GLU A 690 26.46 -6.41 -48.76
CA GLU A 690 26.88 -7.30 -47.66
C GLU A 690 25.74 -8.23 -47.25
N SER A 691 26.05 -9.51 -47.08
CA SER A 691 25.04 -10.49 -46.70
C SER A 691 24.52 -10.20 -45.28
N ASP A 692 23.26 -10.54 -45.00
CA ASP A 692 22.70 -10.35 -43.66
C ASP A 692 23.50 -11.04 -42.56
N ARG A 693 24.16 -12.16 -42.89
CA ARG A 693 24.97 -12.92 -41.94
C ARG A 693 26.27 -12.19 -41.58
N GLU A 694 26.96 -11.62 -42.57
CA GLU A 694 28.19 -10.84 -42.36
C GLU A 694 27.92 -9.57 -41.57
N PHE A 695 26.81 -8.88 -41.90
CA PHE A 695 26.41 -7.69 -41.16
C PHE A 695 26.10 -8.00 -39.70
N GLN A 696 25.36 -9.08 -39.41
CA GLN A 696 25.06 -9.49 -38.04
C GLN A 696 26.31 -9.87 -37.25
N GLU A 697 27.29 -10.50 -37.90
CA GLU A 697 28.57 -10.84 -37.27
C GLU A 697 29.41 -9.60 -36.98
N THR A 698 29.44 -8.62 -37.89
CA THR A 698 30.08 -7.31 -37.67
C THR A 698 29.42 -6.57 -36.50
N VAL A 699 28.09 -6.55 -36.45
CA VAL A 699 27.33 -5.97 -35.33
C VAL A 699 27.69 -6.68 -34.02
N ARG A 700 27.71 -8.01 -34.00
CA ARG A 700 28.07 -8.79 -32.81
C ARG A 700 29.47 -8.45 -32.32
N ARG A 701 30.47 -8.42 -33.21
CA ARG A 701 31.87 -8.13 -32.86
C ARG A 701 32.05 -6.72 -32.31
N GLU A 702 31.45 -5.72 -32.95
CA GLU A 702 31.55 -4.33 -32.47
C GLU A 702 30.76 -4.12 -31.16
N ARG A 703 29.65 -4.82 -30.96
CA ARG A 703 28.94 -4.84 -29.66
C ARG A 703 29.81 -5.40 -28.55
N GLU A 704 30.43 -6.56 -28.76
CA GLU A 704 31.32 -7.20 -27.77
C GLU A 704 32.51 -6.29 -27.42
N LYS A 705 33.12 -5.66 -28.43
CA LYS A 705 34.23 -4.70 -28.24
C LYS A 705 33.82 -3.49 -27.41
N ILE A 706 32.62 -2.95 -27.61
CA ILE A 706 32.15 -1.78 -26.87
C ILE A 706 31.75 -2.15 -25.44
N MET A 707 31.16 -3.34 -25.25
CA MET A 707 30.79 -3.84 -23.92
C MET A 707 32.00 -4.06 -23.02
N SER A 708 33.13 -4.53 -23.57
CA SER A 708 34.37 -4.72 -22.81
C SER A 708 35.07 -3.43 -22.41
N GLN A 709 34.78 -2.32 -23.09
CA GLN A 709 35.30 -0.99 -22.76
C GLN A 709 34.54 -0.28 -21.63
N VAL A 710 33.39 -0.81 -21.22
CA VAL A 710 32.61 -0.22 -20.12
C VAL A 710 33.23 -0.66 -18.78
N PRO A 711 33.78 0.29 -17.99
CA PRO A 711 34.42 -0.04 -16.72
C PRO A 711 33.39 -0.55 -15.71
N ASP A 712 33.83 -1.43 -14.83
CA ASP A 712 33.02 -1.93 -13.71
C ASP A 712 32.89 -0.84 -12.64
N LEU A 713 31.67 -0.35 -12.43
CA LEU A 713 31.41 0.70 -11.45
C LEU A 713 31.54 0.20 -10.00
N VAL A 714 31.54 -1.11 -9.74
CA VAL A 714 31.82 -1.65 -8.40
C VAL A 714 33.26 -1.34 -7.97
N GLU A 715 34.21 -1.31 -8.91
CA GLU A 715 35.58 -0.86 -8.64
C GLU A 715 35.63 0.62 -8.26
N SER A 716 34.72 1.43 -8.81
CA SER A 716 34.57 2.83 -8.38
C SER A 716 34.11 2.91 -6.92
N GLY A 717 33.21 2.03 -6.49
CA GLY A 717 32.83 1.91 -5.08
C GLY A 717 34.00 1.59 -4.15
N LYS A 718 34.99 0.80 -4.61
CA LYS A 718 36.20 0.48 -3.84
C LYS A 718 37.17 1.66 -3.75
N ALA A 719 37.28 2.44 -4.82
CA ALA A 719 38.17 3.60 -4.91
C ALA A 719 37.62 4.82 -4.16
N TYR A 720 36.33 5.14 -4.33
CA TYR A 720 35.68 6.31 -3.74
C TYR A 720 34.91 5.91 -2.46
N ARG A 721 35.53 6.12 -1.30
CA ARG A 721 35.05 5.61 0.00
C ARG A 721 34.01 6.48 0.71
N THR A 722 33.58 7.57 0.09
CA THR A 722 32.48 8.42 0.57
C THR A 722 31.41 8.53 -0.50
N PHE A 723 30.16 8.71 -0.07
CA PHE A 723 29.05 8.85 -0.98
C PHE A 723 29.19 10.04 -1.90
N THR A 724 29.59 11.18 -1.34
CA THR A 724 29.84 12.41 -2.11
C THR A 724 30.89 12.18 -3.20
N ALA A 725 31.99 11.48 -2.90
CA ALA A 725 33.03 11.17 -3.88
C ALA A 725 32.52 10.20 -4.96
N LEU A 726 31.80 9.15 -4.57
CA LEU A 726 31.20 8.19 -5.52
C LEU A 726 30.17 8.88 -6.42
N GLN A 727 29.32 9.75 -5.88
CA GLN A 727 28.32 10.49 -6.65
C GLN A 727 28.98 11.42 -7.67
N ASN A 728 30.03 12.13 -7.29
CA ASN A 728 30.79 12.99 -8.20
C ASN A 728 31.47 12.17 -9.31
N SER A 729 32.10 11.06 -8.95
CA SER A 729 32.70 10.13 -9.90
C SER A 729 31.67 9.56 -10.88
N LEU A 730 30.51 9.11 -10.37
CA LEU A 730 29.43 8.60 -11.20
C LEU A 730 28.91 9.68 -12.14
N THR A 731 28.77 10.92 -11.68
CA THR A 731 28.32 12.05 -12.52
C THR A 731 29.30 12.35 -13.66
N ASP A 732 30.61 12.35 -13.38
CA ASP A 732 31.65 12.48 -14.40
C ASP A 732 31.64 11.30 -15.39
N TYR A 733 31.48 10.08 -14.89
CA TYR A 733 31.32 8.88 -15.71
C TYR A 733 30.11 8.99 -16.64
N LEU A 734 28.94 9.34 -16.11
CA LEU A 734 27.71 9.43 -16.89
C LEU A 734 27.84 10.49 -17.99
N ARG A 735 28.43 11.66 -17.68
CA ARG A 735 28.70 12.72 -18.65
C ARG A 735 29.59 12.25 -19.81
N ARG A 736 30.58 11.38 -19.56
CA ARG A 736 31.53 10.91 -20.58
C ARG A 736 31.04 9.69 -21.35
N HIS A 737 30.26 8.83 -20.72
CA HIS A 737 30.02 7.47 -21.19
C HIS A 737 28.56 7.08 -21.33
N PHE A 738 27.64 7.78 -20.65
CA PHE A 738 26.22 7.46 -20.67
C PHE A 738 25.54 8.31 -21.75
N PRO A 739 25.14 7.72 -22.88
CA PRO A 739 24.44 8.45 -23.91
C PRO A 739 23.04 8.85 -23.41
N PRO A 740 22.47 9.97 -23.88
CA PRO A 740 21.07 10.28 -23.61
C PRO A 740 20.18 9.12 -24.09
N ALA A 741 19.07 8.89 -23.38
CA ALA A 741 18.18 7.80 -23.73
C ALA A 741 17.71 7.97 -25.18
N PRO A 742 17.71 6.89 -25.95
CA PRO A 742 17.26 6.95 -27.31
C PRO A 742 15.76 7.34 -27.37
N PRO A 743 15.30 8.15 -28.33
CA PRO A 743 13.88 8.45 -28.53
C PRO A 743 13.05 7.17 -28.49
N SER A 744 11.82 7.21 -27.96
CA SER A 744 10.92 6.05 -27.82
C SER A 744 10.72 5.24 -29.11
N ALA A 745 10.93 5.86 -30.28
CA ALA A 745 10.99 5.20 -31.58
C ALA A 745 12.09 4.11 -31.71
N TRP A 746 13.15 4.15 -30.90
CA TRP A 746 14.24 3.16 -30.91
C TRP A 746 13.92 1.93 -30.05
N ALA A 747 12.98 2.03 -29.09
CA ALA A 747 12.49 0.90 -28.31
C ALA A 747 11.53 0.00 -29.12
N ASN A 748 10.99 0.50 -30.23
CA ASN A 748 10.15 -0.23 -31.18
C ASN A 748 10.92 -0.71 -32.43
N ALA A 749 12.18 -1.11 -32.28
CA ALA A 749 12.84 -1.90 -33.31
C ALA A 749 12.15 -3.27 -33.40
N PRO A 750 11.65 -3.69 -34.58
CA PRO A 750 10.80 -4.86 -34.69
C PRO A 750 11.55 -6.14 -34.29
N ARG A 751 10.94 -6.97 -33.44
CA ARG A 751 11.33 -8.38 -33.29
C ARG A 751 11.34 -9.03 -34.68
N PRO A 752 12.32 -9.90 -35.01
CA PRO A 752 12.43 -10.45 -36.35
C PRO A 752 11.39 -11.55 -36.52
N PHE A 753 10.17 -11.20 -36.89
CA PHE A 753 9.24 -12.11 -37.56
C PHE A 753 8.11 -11.31 -38.20
N LYS A 754 8.18 -11.09 -39.51
CA LYS A 754 6.97 -10.98 -40.33
C LYS A 754 7.09 -11.81 -41.60
N LYS A 755 6.25 -12.83 -41.63
CA LYS A 755 5.79 -13.57 -42.80
C LYS A 755 5.38 -12.59 -43.92
N LYS A 756 5.68 -13.00 -45.14
CA LYS A 756 5.17 -12.43 -46.41
C LYS A 756 3.67 -12.16 -46.31
N ASN A 757 3.25 -10.95 -46.69
CA ASN A 757 1.98 -10.76 -47.39
C ASN A 757 2.11 -9.57 -48.35
N LYS A 758 1.95 -9.87 -49.64
CA LYS A 758 1.83 -8.92 -50.74
C LYS A 758 0.40 -8.38 -50.76
N TYR A 759 0.21 -7.07 -50.84
CA TYR A 759 -0.84 -6.43 -51.67
C TYR A 759 -0.47 -4.95 -51.90
N PRO A 760 -0.70 -4.38 -53.11
CA PRO A 760 -0.30 -3.01 -53.44
C PRO A 760 -1.43 -2.01 -53.15
N VAL A 761 -1.09 -0.86 -52.56
CA VAL A 761 -2.00 0.27 -52.38
C VAL A 761 -1.85 1.23 -53.57
N LYS A 762 -2.94 1.44 -54.30
CA LYS A 762 -3.08 2.51 -55.30
C LYS A 762 -3.22 3.86 -54.59
N SER A 763 -2.43 4.83 -55.03
CA SER A 763 -2.55 6.25 -54.66
C SER A 763 -3.72 6.92 -55.39
N LYS A 764 -4.44 7.80 -54.69
CA LYS A 764 -5.07 9.04 -55.20
C LYS A 764 -5.78 9.78 -54.06
N GLY A 765 -5.61 11.10 -54.01
CA GLY A 765 -6.55 11.99 -53.30
C GLY A 765 -5.89 13.16 -52.55
N ARG A 766 -5.55 14.22 -53.28
CA ARG A 766 -5.34 15.59 -52.76
C ARG A 766 -6.56 16.03 -51.94
N PHE A 767 -6.35 16.76 -50.83
CA PHE A 767 -7.28 17.80 -50.41
C PHE A 767 -6.53 19.05 -49.93
N SER A 768 -6.98 20.19 -50.46
CA SER A 768 -6.46 21.53 -50.27
C SER A 768 -6.95 22.17 -48.97
N LYS A 769 -6.17 23.16 -48.51
CA LYS A 769 -6.50 24.20 -47.54
C LYS A 769 -7.96 24.70 -47.62
N LYS A 770 -8.63 24.73 -46.47
CA LYS A 770 -9.18 25.94 -45.86
C LYS A 770 -9.28 25.73 -44.35
#